data_AF-A0A7X6BK78-F1
#
_entry.id   AF-A0A7X6BK78-F1
#
_cell.length_a   1.000
_cell.length_b   1.000
_cell.length_c   1.000
_cell.angle_alpha   90.00
_cell.angle_beta   90.00
_cell.angle_gamma   90.00
#
_symmetry.space_group_name_H-M   'P 1'
#
loop_
_entity.id
_entity.type
_entity.pdbx_description
1 polymer ?
#
loop_
_entity_poly.entity_id
_entity_poly.type
_entity_poly.pdbx_seq_one_letter_code
_entity_poly.pdbx_strand_id
1 'polypeptide(L)'
;MSIKRIIMVARYEARLLRRSWVFLIFAVLGVVGISCFQFLIGSVDSAMEYGLTSGQNLWYLRALPSCIPYMNAYLFNGLQALLIVFFVAEMEKRARVTTMEPLWTRPCTNGELQWGRVLGLAGMVVVLNIISMLVTLMVHLFTPKGSVEVSMYVFYFFTLTLPGLVFFLGISMFVVHWIKSQGLAILLLLMLIAGMVGSTGGLHGLLDPLARTIPAIFSVEVGSANLGLFLLQRLVFLGLGGALLCFSIFYVERLTGESERKNILRLAGTGLLVIAVFAGVSYEGYFVKGGKQREAFRQVYVRSEDKVKVHILEHDIHFKEKVKGMEASSRMEICNKTGKEIPSIILYLNPSLTISRLTCEGQETRYSRDEQVVEINRVIQPGDTLVIEMEYEGGINERVCYLDLSDKEFYDTEANGVGIFRFGNRQAFVGEEVTLLQPECLWYPQSVAPIHLSSLFDRQVDFTRYSLTVENAAGRMAVSQGEPERLEGKTFFRHDHALQGISLSIAEFDNRSIEVDGTQYDIFFYKSSDFLLQAFEAPEKAFKFMIRDIKYMTESTVCQMDEDYKQKANAVWRKRGEIEGEDPEAYSPSGRYPYKWFIVMETPVSYSRRYRGWAQNEEYLQAGIVFMQERMASAFYFESTPPPVEEWDFVAMNNFKGDIAMIFKSGKYKIAPMFVGNTFFMSSEEFPAIQEVIKMFGMPVDKLPAAMQAPERVRDVAAYLKDHSLMQAFTDEGVSPELLGEIIEWKTIELKEYLKHELSEEKLYGFYNRFLQEHLFETVDIDLFCEEFMKEFGMDLKERLRTWYTRDHLPVLLLEDVVLTELPEEEDGGEERRSKSAYGRFKVYNPGDVEGVLVVSAARIKGEKVRSFLIQGHECKEIRVKMDYRGLMITSPLVQNIPSGRWVLTDEIRPFEGDTLTGVFPADSTVFLPRPGEIIVNNRDKGFKLVEPQGEKLFTLLRGGPKSWDKARQNYERWVEMVDNRFYGTVVHDAYCKSVGEGKYKAEWTTQIPEAGEYEVYFYNGDFFKMGMLFQARKKGTCIYYTVYDSSGSHEIRVEPAEESMGWVSLGKYYLEKGETKVVLDDRGGGSEEVDEKSEGGMRMMQNKQMIVADAVKWVRRGR
;
A
#
# COMPACT_ATOMS: atom_id res chain seq x y z
N MET A 1 0.94 11.47 -58.56
CA MET A 1 2.16 11.86 -57.83
C MET A 1 3.32 11.04 -58.37
N SER A 2 4.45 11.66 -58.67
CA SER A 2 5.69 11.03 -59.15
C SER A 2 6.54 10.57 -57.97
N ILE A 3 6.69 9.25 -57.80
CA ILE A 3 7.53 8.64 -56.75
C ILE A 3 8.98 9.14 -56.83
N LYS A 4 9.51 9.34 -58.04
CA LYS A 4 10.89 9.84 -58.24
C LYS A 4 11.09 11.24 -57.64
N ARG A 5 10.10 12.13 -57.76
CA ARG A 5 10.15 13.49 -57.19
C ARG A 5 10.06 13.46 -55.66
N ILE A 6 9.18 12.63 -55.11
CA ILE A 6 9.02 12.43 -53.66
C ILE A 6 10.35 11.94 -53.03
N ILE A 7 10.97 10.91 -53.60
CA ILE A 7 12.25 10.36 -53.11
C ILE A 7 13.37 11.40 -53.20
N MET A 8 13.40 12.19 -54.27
CA MET A 8 14.38 13.28 -54.41
C MET A 8 14.27 14.27 -53.25
N VAL A 9 13.07 14.77 -52.96
CA VAL A 9 12.80 15.69 -51.85
C VAL A 9 13.20 15.05 -50.52
N ALA A 10 12.80 13.79 -50.27
CA ALA A 10 13.15 13.07 -49.05
C ALA A 10 14.66 12.99 -48.80
N ARG A 11 15.46 12.70 -49.84
CA ARG A 11 16.93 12.67 -49.74
C ARG A 11 17.53 14.03 -49.41
N TYR A 12 16.98 15.11 -49.95
CA TYR A 12 17.45 16.46 -49.63
C TYR A 12 17.12 16.85 -48.19
N GLU A 13 15.89 16.60 -47.73
CA GLU A 13 15.48 16.89 -46.36
C GLU A 13 16.26 16.06 -45.33
N ALA A 14 16.47 14.77 -45.58
CA ALA A 14 17.32 13.93 -44.74
C ALA A 14 18.77 14.46 -44.64
N ARG A 15 19.32 14.96 -45.76
CA ARG A 15 20.66 15.56 -45.78
C ARG A 15 20.73 16.87 -44.99
N LEU A 16 19.68 17.68 -45.02
CA LEU A 16 19.57 18.92 -44.26
C LEU A 16 19.45 18.63 -42.76
N LEU A 17 18.58 17.68 -42.39
CA LEU A 17 18.40 17.23 -41.00
C LEU A 17 19.72 16.79 -40.36
N ARG A 18 20.51 15.96 -41.07
CA ARG A 18 21.81 15.47 -40.58
C ARG A 18 22.84 16.58 -40.31
N ARG A 19 22.66 17.77 -40.89
CA ARG A 19 23.54 18.93 -40.66
C ARG A 19 23.04 19.86 -39.53
N SER A 20 21.85 19.63 -38.98
CA SER A 20 21.30 20.43 -37.89
C SER A 20 21.94 20.01 -36.56
N TRP A 21 22.40 21.00 -35.78
CA TRP A 21 22.93 20.78 -34.43
C TRP A 21 21.88 20.16 -33.49
N VAL A 22 20.61 20.54 -33.66
CA VAL A 22 19.50 19.95 -32.90
C VAL A 22 19.44 18.44 -33.17
N PHE A 23 19.66 18.01 -34.43
CA PHE A 23 19.57 16.60 -34.80
C PHE A 23 20.71 15.80 -34.19
N LEU A 24 21.91 16.37 -34.18
CA LEU A 24 23.08 15.75 -33.56
C LEU A 24 22.88 15.58 -32.05
N ILE A 25 22.36 16.59 -31.35
CA ILE A 25 22.06 16.50 -29.91
C ILE A 25 21.04 15.39 -29.65
N PHE A 26 19.91 15.40 -30.35
CA PHE A 26 18.89 14.36 -30.19
C PHE A 26 19.38 12.98 -30.61
N ALA A 27 20.26 12.88 -31.61
CA ALA A 27 20.86 11.62 -32.02
C ALA A 27 21.79 11.05 -30.95
N VAL A 28 22.62 11.90 -30.33
CA VAL A 28 23.47 11.51 -29.19
C VAL A 28 22.59 11.10 -28.00
N LEU A 29 21.56 11.87 -27.65
CA LEU A 29 20.64 11.52 -26.57
C LEU A 29 19.90 10.20 -26.84
N GLY A 30 19.43 9.98 -28.07
CA GLY A 30 18.64 8.79 -28.44
C GLY A 30 19.46 7.51 -28.58
N VAL A 31 20.73 7.61 -28.95
CA VAL A 31 21.61 6.43 -29.11
C VAL A 31 22.46 6.21 -27.88
N VAL A 32 23.21 7.22 -27.45
CA VAL A 32 24.13 7.12 -26.31
C VAL A 32 23.38 7.34 -25.00
N GLY A 33 22.54 8.38 -24.91
CA GLY A 33 21.82 8.71 -23.68
C GLY A 33 20.89 7.58 -23.21
N ILE A 34 20.06 7.04 -24.11
CA ILE A 34 19.18 5.90 -23.79
C ILE A 34 20.01 4.69 -23.37
N SER A 35 21.01 4.28 -24.16
CA SER A 35 21.82 3.09 -23.84
C SER A 35 22.60 3.24 -22.53
N CYS A 36 23.17 4.42 -22.26
CA CYS A 36 23.87 4.70 -21.00
C CYS A 36 22.91 4.70 -19.81
N PHE A 37 21.72 5.31 -19.96
CA PHE A 37 20.70 5.29 -18.91
C PHE A 37 20.26 3.85 -18.58
N GLN A 38 20.01 3.04 -19.61
CA GLN A 38 19.66 1.64 -19.42
C GLN A 38 20.80 0.83 -18.78
N PHE A 39 22.06 1.10 -19.14
CA PHE A 39 23.23 0.43 -18.56
C PHE A 39 23.45 0.83 -17.09
N LEU A 40 23.47 2.14 -16.79
CA LEU A 40 23.69 2.67 -15.44
C LEU A 40 22.64 2.22 -14.43
N ILE A 41 21.41 1.99 -14.88
CA ILE A 41 20.32 1.48 -14.04
C ILE A 41 20.27 -0.06 -14.08
N GLY A 42 20.78 -0.70 -15.14
CA GLY A 42 20.74 -2.15 -15.31
C GLY A 42 21.86 -2.93 -14.61
N SER A 43 23.03 -2.33 -14.34
CA SER A 43 24.17 -3.02 -13.71
C SER A 43 24.26 -2.75 -12.21
N VAL A 44 24.07 -3.81 -11.41
CA VAL A 44 24.18 -3.78 -9.94
C VAL A 44 25.59 -3.38 -9.51
N ASP A 45 26.62 -3.96 -10.15
CA ASP A 45 28.04 -3.70 -9.83
C ASP A 45 28.44 -2.25 -10.10
N SER A 46 28.02 -1.69 -11.24
CA SER A 46 28.36 -0.30 -11.58
C SER A 46 27.57 0.69 -10.71
N ALA A 47 26.30 0.43 -10.43
CA ALA A 47 25.52 1.29 -9.54
C ALA A 47 26.11 1.32 -8.10
N MET A 48 26.60 0.18 -7.60
CA MET A 48 27.32 0.09 -6.33
C MET A 48 28.68 0.82 -6.36
N GLU A 49 29.47 0.64 -7.42
CA GLU A 49 30.79 1.29 -7.59
C GLU A 49 30.69 2.83 -7.61
N TYR A 50 29.61 3.39 -8.18
CA TYR A 50 29.39 4.84 -8.25
C TYR A 50 28.55 5.42 -7.10
N GLY A 51 28.31 4.66 -6.02
CA GLY A 51 27.60 5.17 -4.83
C GLY A 51 26.11 5.50 -5.06
N LEU A 52 25.52 4.99 -6.14
CA LEU A 52 24.07 4.99 -6.34
C LEU A 52 23.51 3.84 -5.51
N THR A 53 23.20 4.10 -4.24
CA THR A 53 22.64 3.15 -3.25
C THR A 53 21.32 2.47 -3.65
N SER A 54 20.84 2.69 -4.88
CA SER A 54 19.65 2.06 -5.47
C SER A 54 19.94 0.83 -6.34
N GLY A 55 21.21 0.53 -6.65
CA GLY A 55 21.60 -0.56 -7.56
C GLY A 55 21.11 -1.96 -7.16
N GLN A 56 20.97 -2.21 -5.86
CA GLN A 56 20.50 -3.47 -5.29
C GLN A 56 19.01 -3.79 -5.58
N ASN A 57 18.23 -2.83 -6.08
CA ASN A 57 16.75 -2.89 -6.14
C ASN A 57 16.15 -2.95 -7.56
N LEU A 58 16.90 -3.36 -8.59
CA LEU A 58 16.56 -3.11 -10.00
C LEU A 58 16.27 -4.37 -10.85
N TRP A 59 16.14 -5.56 -10.23
CA TRP A 59 15.85 -6.84 -10.92
C TRP A 59 14.68 -6.76 -11.91
N TYR A 60 13.59 -6.08 -11.52
CA TYR A 60 12.39 -5.91 -12.34
C TYR A 60 12.64 -5.31 -13.73
N LEU A 61 13.76 -4.60 -13.96
CA LEU A 61 14.13 -4.03 -15.26
C LEU A 61 14.57 -5.07 -16.29
N ARG A 62 14.95 -6.27 -15.85
CA ARG A 62 15.48 -7.36 -16.69
C ARG A 62 14.81 -8.72 -16.45
N ALA A 63 13.92 -8.81 -15.46
CA ALA A 63 13.25 -10.05 -15.09
C ALA A 63 12.57 -10.74 -16.28
N LEU A 64 11.88 -9.97 -17.12
CA LEU A 64 11.19 -10.48 -18.30
C LEU A 64 11.91 -10.07 -19.59
N PRO A 65 11.95 -10.94 -20.63
CA PRO A 65 12.62 -10.64 -21.89
C PRO A 65 12.12 -9.38 -22.60
N SER A 66 10.88 -8.99 -22.32
CA SER A 66 10.22 -7.83 -22.91
C SER A 66 10.54 -6.50 -22.22
N CYS A 67 11.17 -6.49 -21.03
CA CYS A 67 11.41 -5.27 -20.24
C CYS A 67 12.42 -4.30 -20.89
N ILE A 68 13.62 -4.78 -21.25
CA ILE A 68 14.66 -3.95 -21.89
C ILE A 68 14.22 -3.43 -23.27
N PRO A 69 13.65 -4.27 -24.17
CA PRO A 69 13.10 -3.79 -25.44
C PRO A 69 11.99 -2.75 -25.25
N TYR A 70 11.07 -2.96 -24.30
CA TYR A 70 10.02 -1.99 -24.01
C TYR A 70 10.59 -0.67 -23.48
N MET A 71 11.53 -0.73 -22.53
CA MET A 71 12.16 0.47 -21.97
C MET A 71 12.87 1.29 -23.05
N ASN A 72 13.60 0.63 -23.97
CA ASN A 72 14.23 1.32 -25.09
C ASN A 72 13.17 2.02 -25.97
N ALA A 73 12.14 1.28 -26.37
CA ALA A 73 11.07 1.82 -27.20
C ALA A 73 10.29 2.93 -26.49
N TYR A 74 10.05 2.83 -25.17
CA TYR A 74 9.38 3.81 -24.33
C TYR A 74 10.16 5.14 -24.27
N LEU A 75 11.45 5.06 -23.93
CA LEU A 75 12.33 6.23 -23.85
C LEU A 75 12.50 6.88 -25.22
N PHE A 76 12.69 6.07 -26.26
CA PHE A 76 12.79 6.55 -27.63
C PHE A 76 11.47 7.20 -28.09
N ASN A 77 10.31 6.64 -27.72
CA ASN A 77 9.00 7.19 -28.07
C ASN A 77 8.77 8.58 -27.46
N GLY A 78 9.20 8.78 -26.20
CA GLY A 78 9.18 10.09 -25.55
C GLY A 78 10.14 11.09 -26.22
N LEU A 79 11.37 10.66 -26.51
CA LEU A 79 12.38 11.50 -27.14
C LEU A 79 11.98 11.90 -28.57
N GLN A 80 11.45 10.96 -29.37
CA GLN A 80 11.04 11.24 -30.75
C GLN A 80 9.87 12.23 -30.81
N ALA A 81 8.97 12.23 -29.82
CA ALA A 81 7.87 13.19 -29.76
C ALA A 81 8.41 14.64 -29.70
N LEU A 82 9.37 14.89 -28.81
CA LEU A 82 10.04 16.19 -28.69
C LEU A 82 10.82 16.53 -29.96
N LEU A 83 11.60 15.57 -30.46
CA LEU A 83 12.39 15.69 -31.69
C LEU A 83 11.51 16.17 -32.85
N ILE A 84 10.37 15.53 -33.08
CA ILE A 84 9.47 15.82 -34.21
C ILE A 84 8.91 17.24 -34.11
N VAL A 85 8.50 17.70 -32.91
CA VAL A 85 7.97 19.05 -32.71
C VAL A 85 8.99 20.11 -33.14
N PHE A 86 10.24 20.00 -32.66
CA PHE A 86 11.29 20.96 -33.02
C PHE A 86 11.65 20.90 -34.51
N PHE A 87 11.72 19.71 -35.10
CA PHE A 87 12.07 19.58 -36.51
C PHE A 87 11.01 20.06 -37.47
N VAL A 88 9.74 19.76 -37.20
CA VAL A 88 8.64 20.25 -38.03
C VAL A 88 8.59 21.78 -37.98
N ALA A 89 8.80 22.37 -36.80
CA ALA A 89 8.86 23.83 -36.65
C ALA A 89 10.08 24.45 -37.35
N GLU A 90 11.27 23.83 -37.24
CA GLU A 90 12.48 24.30 -37.95
C GLU A 90 12.32 24.19 -39.48
N MET A 91 11.76 23.08 -39.95
CA MET A 91 11.49 22.85 -41.37
C MET A 91 10.56 23.94 -41.94
N GLU A 92 9.50 24.29 -41.22
CA GLU A 92 8.58 25.34 -41.63
C GLU A 92 9.22 26.74 -41.57
N LYS A 93 10.05 27.02 -40.55
CA LYS A 93 10.83 28.26 -40.50
C LYS A 93 11.69 28.42 -41.75
N ARG A 94 12.37 27.36 -42.20
CA ARG A 94 13.20 27.38 -43.44
C ARG A 94 12.36 27.56 -44.70
N ALA A 95 11.11 27.10 -44.71
CA ALA A 95 10.20 27.33 -45.82
C ALA A 95 9.77 28.81 -45.90
N ARG A 96 9.61 29.49 -44.75
CA ARG A 96 9.17 30.90 -44.68
C ARG A 96 10.29 31.92 -44.83
N VAL A 97 11.50 31.60 -44.36
CA VAL A 97 12.70 32.40 -44.62
C VAL A 97 13.16 32.09 -46.04
N THR A 98 13.27 33.10 -46.90
CA THR A 98 13.41 33.11 -48.38
C THR A 98 14.52 32.24 -49.01
N THR A 99 15.20 31.40 -48.24
CA THR A 99 16.16 30.38 -48.67
C THR A 99 15.61 29.24 -49.55
N MET A 100 14.27 29.05 -49.65
CA MET A 100 13.65 27.97 -50.44
C MET A 100 12.84 28.45 -51.67
N GLU A 101 12.85 29.73 -52.02
CA GLU A 101 12.16 30.27 -53.22
C GLU A 101 12.44 29.49 -54.53
N PRO A 102 13.66 28.97 -54.81
CA PRO A 102 13.92 28.19 -56.03
C PRO A 102 13.22 26.82 -56.07
N LEU A 103 12.77 26.30 -54.92
CA LEU A 103 11.96 25.08 -54.86
C LEU A 103 10.50 25.37 -55.19
N TRP A 104 10.04 26.61 -54.98
CA TRP A 104 8.65 27.03 -55.25
C TRP A 104 8.34 27.13 -56.74
N THR A 105 9.36 27.27 -57.59
CA THR A 105 9.25 27.31 -59.06
C THR A 105 9.36 25.95 -59.75
N ARG A 106 9.70 24.86 -59.01
CA ARG A 106 9.75 23.50 -59.58
C ARG A 106 8.35 22.92 -59.80
N PRO A 107 8.11 22.11 -60.86
CA PRO A 107 6.83 21.47 -61.12
C PRO A 107 6.60 20.29 -60.15
N CYS A 108 6.40 20.56 -58.86
CA CYS A 108 6.04 19.55 -57.85
C CYS A 108 4.74 19.97 -57.19
N THR A 109 3.80 19.03 -57.02
CA THR A 109 2.55 19.27 -56.28
C THR A 109 2.81 19.43 -54.77
N ASN A 110 1.88 20.04 -54.02
CA ASN A 110 2.06 20.22 -52.57
C ASN A 110 2.14 18.87 -51.85
N GLY A 111 1.36 17.89 -52.28
CA GLY A 111 1.44 16.51 -51.80
C GLY A 111 2.79 15.86 -52.09
N GLU A 112 3.38 16.04 -53.28
CA GLU A 112 4.71 15.48 -53.58
C GLU A 112 5.81 16.08 -52.69
N LEU A 113 5.75 17.38 -52.43
CA LEU A 113 6.70 18.07 -51.56
C LEU A 113 6.52 17.62 -50.09
N GLN A 114 5.27 17.61 -49.61
CA GLN A 114 4.96 17.28 -48.23
C GLN A 114 5.26 15.81 -47.90
N TRP A 115 4.89 14.87 -48.79
CA TRP A 115 5.27 13.47 -48.62
C TRP A 115 6.78 13.28 -48.68
N GLY A 116 7.49 14.03 -49.52
CA GLY A 116 8.95 14.02 -49.54
C GLY A 116 9.55 14.45 -48.20
N ARG A 117 9.05 15.55 -47.62
CA ARG A 117 9.46 16.04 -46.29
C ARG A 117 9.17 15.06 -45.17
N VAL A 118 7.93 14.55 -45.13
CA VAL A 118 7.47 13.53 -44.19
C VAL A 118 8.36 12.29 -44.25
N LEU A 119 8.62 11.74 -45.45
CA LEU A 119 9.47 10.56 -45.61
C LEU A 119 10.94 10.83 -45.27
N GLY A 120 11.45 12.04 -45.56
CA GLY A 120 12.81 12.42 -45.18
C GLY A 120 13.00 12.47 -43.67
N LEU A 121 12.07 13.12 -42.95
CA LEU A 121 12.11 13.20 -41.49
C LEU A 121 11.84 11.84 -40.83
N ALA A 122 10.74 11.17 -41.21
CA ALA A 122 10.39 9.85 -40.68
C ALA A 122 11.51 8.83 -40.93
N GLY A 123 12.13 8.84 -42.11
CA GLY A 123 13.26 7.97 -42.43
C GLY A 123 14.46 8.19 -41.50
N MET A 124 14.80 9.44 -41.16
CA MET A 124 15.89 9.72 -40.22
C MET A 124 15.58 9.26 -38.79
N VAL A 125 14.33 9.43 -38.33
CA VAL A 125 13.90 8.95 -37.01
C VAL A 125 13.89 7.42 -36.95
N VAL A 126 13.41 6.76 -38.00
CA VAL A 126 13.45 5.29 -38.12
C VAL A 126 14.88 4.76 -38.07
N VAL A 127 15.81 5.40 -38.81
CA VAL A 127 17.23 5.01 -38.77
C VAL A 127 17.80 5.20 -37.36
N LEU A 128 17.49 6.31 -36.70
CA LEU A 128 17.95 6.57 -35.33
C LEU A 128 17.40 5.53 -34.34
N ASN A 129 16.13 5.15 -34.49
CA ASN A 129 15.47 4.14 -33.67
C ASN A 129 16.13 2.78 -33.87
N ILE A 130 16.33 2.34 -35.11
CA ILE A 130 17.02 1.09 -35.43
C ILE A 130 18.43 1.07 -34.82
N ILE A 131 19.18 2.17 -34.92
CA ILE A 131 20.51 2.26 -34.30
C ILE A 131 20.40 2.15 -32.78
N SER A 132 19.47 2.88 -32.15
CA SER A 132 19.24 2.81 -30.69
C SER A 132 18.91 1.38 -30.25
N MET A 133 17.99 0.71 -30.95
CA MET A 133 17.62 -0.68 -30.70
C MET A 133 18.81 -1.63 -30.86
N LEU A 134 19.63 -1.47 -31.90
CA LEU A 134 20.81 -2.32 -32.13
C LEU A 134 21.88 -2.13 -31.07
N VAL A 135 22.12 -0.88 -30.62
CA VAL A 135 23.06 -0.59 -29.53
C VAL A 135 22.55 -1.17 -28.21
N THR A 136 21.27 -0.98 -27.88
CA THR A 136 20.67 -1.60 -26.69
C THR A 136 20.70 -3.12 -26.77
N LEU A 137 20.39 -3.72 -27.92
CA LEU A 137 20.48 -5.17 -28.12
C LEU A 137 21.91 -5.67 -27.92
N MET A 138 22.91 -4.95 -28.44
CA MET A 138 24.32 -5.27 -28.24
C MET A 138 24.69 -5.27 -26.75
N VAL A 139 24.24 -4.27 -25.98
CA VAL A 139 24.41 -4.24 -24.52
C VAL A 139 23.67 -5.38 -23.84
N HIS A 140 22.43 -5.67 -24.26
CA HIS A 140 21.58 -6.72 -23.69
C HIS A 140 22.20 -8.11 -23.87
N LEU A 141 22.93 -8.36 -24.96
CA LEU A 141 23.63 -9.63 -25.20
C LEU A 141 24.76 -9.91 -24.19
N PHE A 142 25.23 -8.91 -23.44
CA PHE A 142 26.20 -9.09 -22.35
C PHE A 142 25.53 -9.37 -20.99
N THR A 143 24.20 -9.46 -20.93
CA THR A 143 23.40 -9.79 -19.74
C THR A 143 23.23 -11.31 -19.61
N PRO A 144 23.02 -11.89 -18.41
CA PRO A 144 22.83 -13.32 -18.19
C PRO A 144 21.85 -14.02 -19.17
N LYS A 145 22.12 -15.31 -19.42
CA LYS A 145 21.41 -16.17 -20.39
C LYS A 145 19.91 -16.27 -20.07
N GLY A 146 19.06 -16.26 -21.11
CA GLY A 146 17.60 -16.46 -20.99
C GLY A 146 16.74 -15.18 -20.98
N SER A 147 17.36 -14.01 -21.12
CA SER A 147 16.72 -12.68 -21.07
C SER A 147 16.52 -12.01 -22.44
N VAL A 148 17.19 -12.45 -23.50
CA VAL A 148 17.20 -11.74 -24.79
C VAL A 148 16.22 -12.35 -25.80
N GLU A 149 15.19 -11.58 -26.17
CA GLU A 149 14.27 -11.94 -27.25
C GLU A 149 14.24 -10.85 -28.34
N VAL A 150 14.82 -11.14 -29.51
CA VAL A 150 14.97 -10.15 -30.60
C VAL A 150 13.62 -9.78 -31.23
N SER A 151 12.66 -10.72 -31.24
CA SER A 151 11.27 -10.50 -31.69
C SER A 151 10.62 -9.32 -30.99
N MET A 152 10.88 -9.11 -29.69
CA MET A 152 10.28 -8.05 -28.88
C MET A 152 10.72 -6.66 -29.32
N TYR A 153 11.98 -6.50 -29.73
CA TYR A 153 12.46 -5.24 -30.32
C TYR A 153 11.68 -4.90 -31.61
N VAL A 154 11.52 -5.89 -32.49
CA VAL A 154 10.76 -5.71 -33.74
C VAL A 154 9.29 -5.43 -33.45
N PHE A 155 8.71 -6.13 -32.46
CA PHE A 155 7.33 -5.91 -32.02
C PHE A 155 7.11 -4.47 -31.56
N TYR A 156 7.91 -3.95 -30.63
CA TYR A 156 7.74 -2.58 -30.12
C TYR A 156 8.12 -1.51 -31.16
N PHE A 157 9.01 -1.83 -32.12
CA PHE A 157 9.24 -0.95 -33.25
C PHE A 157 7.93 -0.68 -34.02
N PHE A 158 7.25 -1.75 -34.45
CA PHE A 158 6.03 -1.64 -35.26
C PHE A 158 4.80 -1.21 -34.47
N THR A 159 4.71 -1.58 -33.19
CA THR A 159 3.49 -1.36 -32.40
C THR A 159 3.58 -0.13 -31.50
N LEU A 160 4.77 0.25 -31.01
CA LEU A 160 4.91 1.38 -30.10
C LEU A 160 5.50 2.61 -30.80
N THR A 161 6.70 2.48 -31.36
CA THR A 161 7.44 3.65 -31.88
C THR A 161 6.91 4.14 -33.23
N LEU A 162 6.52 3.25 -34.14
CA LEU A 162 6.03 3.62 -35.47
C LEU A 162 4.66 4.33 -35.42
N PRO A 163 3.65 3.84 -34.67
CA PRO A 163 2.39 4.58 -34.52
C PRO A 163 2.60 5.94 -33.83
N GLY A 164 3.47 6.00 -32.82
CA GLY A 164 3.88 7.25 -32.16
C GLY A 164 4.51 8.24 -33.16
N LEU A 165 5.44 7.78 -33.99
CA LEU A 165 6.08 8.57 -35.05
C LEU A 165 5.04 9.17 -36.01
N VAL A 166 4.12 8.34 -36.54
CA VAL A 166 3.08 8.79 -37.47
C VAL A 166 2.15 9.80 -36.81
N PHE A 167 1.75 9.55 -35.56
CA PHE A 167 0.90 10.46 -34.79
C PHE A 167 1.56 11.83 -34.54
N PHE A 168 2.75 11.85 -33.93
CA PHE A 168 3.45 13.09 -33.61
C PHE A 168 3.83 13.87 -34.86
N LEU A 169 4.18 13.18 -35.95
CA LEU A 169 4.45 13.84 -37.23
C LEU A 169 3.18 14.45 -37.82
N GLY A 170 2.06 13.71 -37.80
CA GLY A 170 0.77 14.19 -38.27
C GLY A 170 0.27 15.41 -37.53
N ILE A 171 0.23 15.34 -36.20
CA ILE A 171 -0.26 16.46 -35.37
C ILE A 171 0.67 17.66 -35.42
N SER A 172 1.99 17.46 -35.40
CA SER A 172 2.95 18.57 -35.48
C SER A 172 2.85 19.28 -36.82
N MET A 173 2.78 18.52 -37.92
CA MET A 173 2.58 19.09 -39.25
C MET A 173 1.25 19.85 -39.31
N PHE A 174 0.16 19.24 -38.90
CA PHE A 174 -1.15 19.89 -38.91
C PHE A 174 -1.16 21.21 -38.12
N VAL A 175 -0.66 21.21 -36.89
CA VAL A 175 -0.65 22.38 -36.00
C VAL A 175 0.27 23.48 -36.54
N VAL A 176 1.47 23.15 -37.01
CA VAL A 176 2.44 24.13 -37.52
C VAL A 176 1.96 24.80 -38.83
N HIS A 177 1.23 24.08 -39.68
CA HIS A 177 0.64 24.66 -40.89
C HIS A 177 -0.63 25.47 -40.57
N TRP A 178 -1.41 25.05 -39.57
CA TRP A 178 -2.61 25.76 -39.14
C TRP A 178 -2.28 27.07 -38.39
N ILE A 179 -1.29 27.02 -37.50
CA ILE A 179 -0.87 28.16 -36.68
C ILE A 179 0.25 28.92 -37.41
N LYS A 180 -0.08 30.11 -37.91
CA LYS A 180 0.87 30.98 -38.64
C LYS A 180 2.02 31.50 -37.75
N SER A 181 1.99 31.33 -36.43
CA SER A 181 3.09 31.68 -35.51
C SER A 181 3.88 30.45 -35.05
N GLN A 182 5.19 30.43 -35.32
CA GLN A 182 6.07 29.31 -34.95
C GLN A 182 6.16 29.11 -33.43
N GLY A 183 6.36 30.18 -32.67
CA GLY A 183 6.50 30.09 -31.21
C GLY A 183 5.23 29.56 -30.55
N LEU A 184 4.06 30.01 -31.02
CA LEU A 184 2.76 29.56 -30.50
C LEU A 184 2.49 28.09 -30.85
N ALA A 185 2.84 27.66 -32.07
CA ALA A 185 2.70 26.26 -32.49
C ALA A 185 3.56 25.32 -31.64
N ILE A 186 4.83 25.68 -31.39
CA ILE A 186 5.72 24.91 -30.52
C ILE A 186 5.16 24.88 -29.09
N LEU A 187 4.76 26.03 -28.54
CA LEU A 187 4.20 26.10 -27.19
C LEU A 187 2.96 25.21 -27.05
N LEU A 188 2.04 25.23 -28.02
CA LEU A 188 0.84 24.40 -28.01
C LEU A 188 1.16 22.91 -28.08
N LEU A 189 2.11 22.50 -28.94
CA LEU A 189 2.54 21.11 -29.03
C LEU A 189 3.26 20.64 -27.76
N LEU A 190 4.07 21.50 -27.13
CA LEU A 190 4.71 21.18 -25.85
C LEU A 190 3.70 21.10 -24.70
N MET A 191 2.71 21.99 -24.65
CA MET A 191 1.60 21.90 -23.69
C MET A 191 0.79 20.62 -23.90
N LEU A 192 0.57 20.22 -25.15
CA LEU A 192 -0.11 18.97 -25.47
C LEU A 192 0.69 17.76 -24.98
N ILE A 193 2.00 17.70 -25.26
CA ILE A 193 2.89 16.63 -24.77
C ILE A 193 2.93 16.63 -23.23
N ALA A 194 3.06 17.80 -22.59
CA ALA A 194 3.08 17.91 -21.13
C ALA A 194 1.75 17.45 -20.51
N GLY A 195 0.61 17.82 -21.09
CA GLY A 195 -0.71 17.35 -20.66
C GLY A 195 -0.88 15.84 -20.87
N MET A 196 -0.39 15.30 -21.98
CA MET A 196 -0.40 13.86 -22.25
C MET A 196 0.48 13.09 -21.27
N VAL A 197 1.64 13.63 -20.86
CA VAL A 197 2.54 13.03 -19.86
C VAL A 197 1.98 13.15 -18.44
N GLY A 198 1.36 14.29 -18.11
CA GLY A 198 0.75 14.54 -16.80
C GLY A 198 -0.60 13.83 -16.58
N SER A 199 -1.26 13.36 -17.64
CA SER A 199 -2.50 12.58 -17.54
C SER A 199 -2.24 11.17 -17.01
N THR A 200 -3.10 10.72 -16.09
CA THR A 200 -3.14 9.36 -15.53
C THR A 200 -3.98 8.41 -16.38
N GLY A 201 -3.95 8.55 -17.72
CA GLY A 201 -4.67 7.64 -18.64
C GLY A 201 -6.19 7.84 -18.72
N GLY A 202 -6.67 9.03 -19.10
CA GLY A 202 -8.10 9.25 -19.35
C GLY A 202 -8.69 8.33 -20.43
N LEU A 203 -9.96 7.94 -20.27
CA LEU A 203 -10.64 6.93 -21.10
C LEU A 203 -9.83 5.62 -21.17
N HIS A 204 -9.58 5.00 -20.02
CA HIS A 204 -8.85 3.72 -19.91
C HIS A 204 -7.47 3.68 -20.62
N GLY A 205 -6.82 4.83 -20.83
CA GLY A 205 -5.56 4.94 -21.59
C GLY A 205 -5.71 5.21 -23.09
N LEU A 206 -6.92 5.41 -23.61
CA LEU A 206 -7.16 5.80 -25.01
C LEU A 206 -6.51 7.15 -25.36
N LEU A 207 -6.47 8.10 -24.42
CA LEU A 207 -5.86 9.42 -24.62
C LEU A 207 -4.33 9.44 -24.44
N ASP A 208 -3.69 8.26 -24.39
CA ASP A 208 -2.26 8.10 -24.18
C ASP A 208 -1.53 7.62 -25.46
N PRO A 209 -1.07 8.54 -26.33
CA PRO A 209 -0.30 8.18 -27.53
C PRO A 209 1.05 7.53 -27.22
N LEU A 210 1.57 7.72 -26.01
CA LEU A 210 2.86 7.17 -25.59
C LEU A 210 2.75 5.73 -25.04
N ALA A 211 1.54 5.22 -24.79
CA ALA A 211 1.29 3.88 -24.24
C ALA A 211 1.89 3.62 -22.85
N ARG A 212 1.95 4.66 -22.00
CA ARG A 212 2.50 4.60 -20.64
C ARG A 212 1.53 3.96 -19.64
N THR A 213 0.23 4.06 -19.94
CA THR A 213 -0.87 3.67 -19.06
C THR A 213 -1.56 2.38 -19.47
N ILE A 214 -1.10 1.72 -20.55
CA ILE A 214 -1.67 0.46 -21.03
C ILE A 214 -0.67 -0.69 -20.83
N PRO A 215 -1.13 -1.93 -20.57
CA PRO A 215 -0.24 -3.07 -20.39
C PRO A 215 0.45 -3.42 -21.71
N ALA A 216 1.77 -3.35 -21.71
CA ALA A 216 2.58 -3.62 -22.89
C ALA A 216 3.64 -4.70 -22.64
N ILE A 217 3.87 -5.08 -21.38
CA ILE A 217 4.84 -6.12 -21.00
C ILE A 217 4.25 -7.50 -21.24
N PHE A 218 5.11 -8.41 -21.68
CA PHE A 218 4.77 -9.81 -22.00
C PHE A 218 5.25 -10.72 -20.88
N SER A 219 4.32 -11.57 -20.42
CA SER A 219 4.62 -12.78 -19.68
C SER A 219 5.37 -13.77 -20.58
N VAL A 220 6.27 -14.56 -20.00
CA VAL A 220 6.96 -15.63 -20.72
C VAL A 220 5.99 -16.77 -21.03
N GLU A 221 5.10 -17.06 -20.08
CA GLU A 221 4.15 -18.18 -20.19
C GLU A 221 2.91 -17.84 -21.02
N VAL A 222 2.24 -16.71 -20.74
CA VAL A 222 0.93 -16.38 -21.33
C VAL A 222 0.97 -15.21 -22.32
N GLY A 223 2.13 -14.61 -22.54
CA GLY A 223 2.30 -13.46 -23.42
C GLY A 223 1.64 -12.17 -22.91
N SER A 224 1.01 -11.41 -23.81
CA SER A 224 0.42 -10.11 -23.49
C SER A 224 -0.96 -10.23 -22.83
N ALA A 225 -1.18 -9.48 -21.75
CA ALA A 225 -2.44 -9.48 -20.99
C ALA A 225 -3.70 -9.24 -21.85
N ASN A 226 -3.63 -8.31 -22.82
CA ASN A 226 -4.68 -8.07 -23.80
C ASN A 226 -4.12 -7.44 -25.09
N LEU A 227 -3.50 -8.29 -25.92
CA LEU A 227 -2.87 -7.86 -27.18
C LEU A 227 -3.85 -7.13 -28.12
N GLY A 228 -5.10 -7.60 -28.18
CA GLY A 228 -6.13 -7.02 -29.05
C GLY A 228 -6.42 -5.55 -28.72
N LEU A 229 -6.65 -5.23 -27.45
CA LEU A 229 -6.88 -3.85 -27.01
C LEU A 229 -5.66 -2.97 -27.19
N PHE A 230 -4.47 -3.50 -26.89
CA PHE A 230 -3.21 -2.77 -27.12
C PHE A 230 -3.07 -2.38 -28.59
N LEU A 231 -3.19 -3.33 -29.52
CA LEU A 231 -3.08 -3.07 -30.95
C LEU A 231 -4.19 -2.14 -31.48
N LEU A 232 -5.41 -2.28 -30.97
CA LEU A 232 -6.53 -1.43 -31.34
C LEU A 232 -6.28 0.04 -30.99
N GLN A 233 -5.73 0.28 -29.80
CA GLN A 233 -5.36 1.63 -29.35
C GLN A 233 -4.20 2.18 -30.21
N ARG A 234 -3.21 1.35 -30.57
CA ARG A 234 -2.13 1.74 -31.49
C ARG A 234 -2.66 2.08 -32.89
N LEU A 235 -3.69 1.38 -33.36
CA LEU A 235 -4.36 1.66 -34.63
C LEU A 235 -5.07 3.03 -34.61
N VAL A 236 -5.62 3.46 -33.48
CA VAL A 236 -6.19 4.82 -33.32
C VAL A 236 -5.16 5.88 -33.66
N PHE A 237 -3.98 5.81 -33.04
CA PHE A 237 -2.93 6.82 -33.25
C PHE A 237 -2.29 6.75 -34.63
N LEU A 238 -2.14 5.55 -35.18
CA LEU A 238 -1.68 5.37 -36.55
C LEU A 238 -2.66 6.00 -37.56
N GLY A 239 -3.96 5.72 -37.41
CA GLY A 239 -5.02 6.26 -38.26
C GLY A 239 -5.19 7.78 -38.12
N LEU A 240 -5.22 8.28 -36.88
CA LEU A 240 -5.36 9.71 -36.59
C LEU A 240 -4.15 10.51 -37.09
N GLY A 241 -2.94 10.02 -36.86
CA GLY A 241 -1.71 10.60 -37.39
C GLY A 241 -1.72 10.65 -38.92
N GLY A 242 -2.07 9.53 -39.56
CA GLY A 242 -2.17 9.46 -41.03
C GLY A 242 -3.24 10.40 -41.61
N ALA A 243 -4.38 10.53 -40.94
CA ALA A 243 -5.43 11.47 -41.33
C ALA A 243 -4.94 12.93 -41.22
N LEU A 244 -4.32 13.30 -40.10
CA LEU A 244 -3.75 14.64 -39.89
C LEU A 244 -2.64 14.97 -40.89
N LEU A 245 -1.81 13.99 -41.27
CA LEU A 245 -0.84 14.16 -42.36
C LEU A 245 -1.52 14.50 -43.68
N CYS A 246 -2.58 13.77 -44.05
CA CYS A 246 -3.34 14.06 -45.27
C CYS A 246 -4.00 15.44 -45.22
N PHE A 247 -4.57 15.82 -44.07
CA PHE A 247 -5.22 17.13 -43.92
C PHE A 247 -4.24 18.30 -43.87
N SER A 248 -3.01 18.09 -43.37
CA SER A 248 -1.98 19.13 -43.35
C SER A 248 -1.65 19.69 -44.73
N ILE A 249 -1.79 18.88 -45.79
CA ILE A 249 -1.51 19.28 -47.19
C ILE A 249 -2.43 20.42 -47.65
N PHE A 250 -3.66 20.50 -47.14
CA PHE A 250 -4.62 21.54 -47.56
C PHE A 250 -4.28 22.95 -47.04
N TYR A 251 -3.44 23.04 -46.00
CA TYR A 251 -3.00 24.32 -45.41
C TYR A 251 -1.70 24.86 -46.03
N VAL A 252 -1.09 24.12 -46.96
CA VAL A 252 0.09 24.57 -47.69
C VAL A 252 -0.34 25.51 -48.83
N GLU A 253 -0.17 26.82 -48.62
CA GLU A 253 -0.41 27.82 -49.66
C GLU A 253 0.77 27.83 -50.66
N ARG A 254 0.58 27.26 -51.86
CA ARG A 254 1.56 27.35 -52.96
C ARG A 254 0.86 27.52 -54.31
N LEU A 255 1.46 28.36 -55.15
CA LEU A 255 1.06 28.65 -56.53
C LEU A 255 1.76 27.65 -57.48
N THR A 256 1.16 26.49 -57.76
CA THR A 256 1.58 25.65 -58.89
C THR A 256 0.39 25.32 -59.80
N GLY A 257 0.62 25.37 -61.12
CA GLY A 257 -0.39 25.23 -62.17
C GLY A 257 -0.87 23.78 -62.46
N GLU A 258 -0.47 22.78 -61.66
CA GLU A 258 -1.01 21.41 -61.77
C GLU A 258 -2.05 21.17 -60.67
N SER A 259 -3.28 20.80 -61.06
CA SER A 259 -4.35 20.53 -60.10
C SER A 259 -4.03 19.29 -59.27
N GLU A 260 -3.81 19.45 -57.97
CA GLU A 260 -3.82 18.32 -57.05
C GLU A 260 -5.13 17.54 -57.14
N ARG A 261 -5.05 16.21 -57.05
CA ARG A 261 -6.23 15.35 -56.90
C ARG A 261 -6.77 15.46 -55.47
N LYS A 262 -7.22 16.65 -55.08
CA LYS A 262 -7.69 17.02 -53.73
C LYS A 262 -8.77 16.07 -53.21
N ASN A 263 -9.60 15.52 -54.10
CA ASN A 263 -10.66 14.57 -53.73
C ASN A 263 -10.10 13.21 -53.25
N ILE A 264 -9.01 12.72 -53.85
CA ILE A 264 -8.38 11.44 -53.45
C ILE A 264 -7.71 11.60 -52.08
N LEU A 265 -6.99 12.70 -51.86
CA LEU A 265 -6.36 13.01 -50.57
C LEU A 265 -7.39 13.22 -49.45
N ARG A 266 -8.51 13.90 -49.75
CA ARG A 266 -9.64 14.03 -48.82
C ARG A 266 -10.27 12.68 -48.50
N LEU A 267 -10.50 11.83 -49.50
CA LEU A 267 -11.05 10.50 -49.30
C LEU A 267 -10.13 9.63 -48.44
N ALA A 268 -8.82 9.65 -48.71
CA ALA A 268 -7.82 8.91 -47.93
C ALA A 268 -7.74 9.40 -46.47
N GLY A 269 -7.66 10.72 -46.25
CA GLY A 269 -7.64 11.30 -44.90
C GLY A 269 -8.92 11.01 -44.12
N THR A 270 -10.08 11.10 -44.78
CA THR A 270 -11.38 10.78 -44.17
C THR A 270 -11.49 9.30 -43.84
N GLY A 271 -11.05 8.41 -44.74
CA GLY A 271 -11.03 6.97 -44.50
C GLY A 271 -10.18 6.57 -43.29
N LEU A 272 -8.98 7.14 -43.17
CA LEU A 272 -8.10 6.91 -42.00
C LEU A 272 -8.70 7.45 -40.71
N LEU A 273 -9.37 8.61 -40.76
CA LEU A 273 -10.08 9.17 -39.61
C LEU A 273 -11.23 8.25 -39.17
N VAL A 274 -12.02 7.71 -40.12
CA VAL A 274 -13.09 6.75 -39.82
C VAL A 274 -12.54 5.49 -39.16
N ILE A 275 -11.42 4.96 -39.64
CA ILE A 275 -10.73 3.82 -39.01
C ILE A 275 -10.31 4.15 -37.59
N ALA A 276 -9.69 5.31 -37.37
CA ALA A 276 -9.26 5.75 -36.04
C ALA A 276 -10.43 5.89 -35.05
N VAL A 277 -11.54 6.49 -35.50
CA VAL A 277 -12.76 6.64 -34.69
C VAL A 277 -13.39 5.28 -34.40
N PHE A 278 -13.53 4.41 -35.40
CA PHE A 278 -14.08 3.06 -35.19
C PHE A 278 -13.22 2.23 -34.23
N ALA A 279 -11.89 2.32 -34.34
CA ALA A 279 -10.97 1.67 -33.42
C ALA A 279 -11.11 2.21 -32.00
N GLY A 280 -11.21 3.54 -31.82
CA GLY A 280 -11.39 4.17 -30.51
C GLY A 280 -12.73 3.83 -29.86
N VAL A 281 -13.83 3.83 -30.65
CA VAL A 281 -15.15 3.42 -30.17
C VAL A 281 -15.17 1.94 -29.80
N SER A 282 -14.51 1.08 -30.57
CA SER A 282 -14.40 -0.35 -30.25
C SER A 282 -13.57 -0.59 -28.98
N TYR A 283 -12.53 0.21 -28.77
CA TYR A 283 -11.69 0.16 -27.58
C TYR A 283 -12.49 0.54 -26.33
N GLU A 284 -13.15 1.71 -26.31
CA GLU A 284 -14.00 2.10 -25.17
C GLU A 284 -15.22 1.18 -25.02
N GLY A 285 -15.77 0.69 -26.13
CA GLY A 285 -16.89 -0.24 -26.13
C GLY A 285 -16.59 -1.53 -25.35
N TYR A 286 -15.34 -1.98 -25.33
CA TYR A 286 -14.92 -3.13 -24.51
C TYR A 286 -15.11 -2.85 -23.01
N PHE A 287 -14.64 -1.71 -22.52
CA PHE A 287 -14.73 -1.33 -21.10
C PHE A 287 -16.16 -1.00 -20.70
N VAL A 288 -16.92 -0.27 -21.53
CA VAL A 288 -18.33 0.04 -21.27
C VAL A 288 -19.18 -1.23 -21.21
N LYS A 289 -18.96 -2.19 -22.12
CA LYS A 289 -19.64 -3.49 -22.07
C LYS A 289 -19.24 -4.28 -20.82
N GLY A 290 -17.97 -4.21 -20.43
CA GLY A 290 -17.45 -4.84 -19.22
C GLY A 290 -18.09 -4.29 -17.95
N GLY A 291 -18.15 -2.97 -17.80
CA GLY A 291 -18.79 -2.32 -16.65
C GLY A 291 -20.28 -2.66 -16.52
N LYS A 292 -21.03 -2.70 -17.64
CA LYS A 292 -22.42 -3.15 -17.63
C LYS A 292 -22.59 -4.60 -17.16
N GLN A 293 -21.68 -5.50 -17.54
CA GLN A 293 -21.72 -6.88 -17.07
C GLN A 293 -21.38 -7.00 -15.58
N ARG A 294 -20.37 -6.26 -15.12
CA ARG A 294 -20.02 -6.21 -13.69
C ARG A 294 -21.17 -5.70 -12.85
N GLU A 295 -21.85 -4.66 -13.32
CA GLU A 295 -23.02 -4.11 -12.64
C GLU A 295 -24.18 -5.12 -12.58
N ALA A 296 -24.41 -5.88 -13.65
CA ALA A 296 -25.38 -6.98 -13.62
C ALA A 296 -25.00 -8.03 -12.55
N PHE A 297 -23.73 -8.41 -12.47
CA PHE A 297 -23.26 -9.36 -11.45
C PHE A 297 -23.44 -8.80 -10.03
N ARG A 298 -23.12 -7.52 -9.78
CA ARG A 298 -23.35 -6.87 -8.48
C ARG A 298 -24.82 -6.94 -8.06
N GLN A 299 -25.73 -6.59 -8.98
CA GLN A 299 -27.17 -6.61 -8.69
C GLN A 299 -27.68 -8.00 -8.35
N VAL A 300 -27.16 -9.05 -8.99
CA VAL A 300 -27.52 -10.44 -8.70
C VAL A 300 -27.05 -10.85 -7.30
N TYR A 301 -25.85 -10.43 -6.88
CA TYR A 301 -25.35 -10.67 -5.52
C TYR A 301 -26.22 -10.00 -4.47
N VAL A 302 -26.47 -8.69 -4.60
CA VAL A 302 -27.31 -7.93 -3.66
C VAL A 302 -28.72 -8.56 -3.53
N ARG A 303 -29.33 -8.99 -4.64
CA ARG A 303 -30.64 -9.68 -4.61
C ARG A 303 -30.61 -11.04 -3.90
N SER A 304 -29.43 -11.64 -3.75
CA SER A 304 -29.26 -12.98 -3.21
C SER A 304 -28.64 -12.98 -1.81
N GLU A 305 -28.21 -11.84 -1.26
CA GLU A 305 -27.54 -11.73 0.04
C GLU A 305 -28.44 -12.19 1.20
N ASP A 306 -29.69 -11.71 1.25
CA ASP A 306 -30.66 -12.06 2.30
C ASP A 306 -31.17 -13.52 2.24
N LYS A 307 -30.83 -14.26 1.18
CA LYS A 307 -31.26 -15.66 1.05
C LYS A 307 -30.40 -16.55 1.95
N VAL A 308 -31.04 -17.31 2.82
CA VAL A 308 -30.42 -18.30 3.71
C VAL A 308 -29.55 -19.28 2.91
N LYS A 309 -28.32 -19.52 3.39
CA LYS A 309 -27.33 -20.39 2.74
C LYS A 309 -27.29 -21.78 3.39
N VAL A 310 -27.02 -22.78 2.58
CA VAL A 310 -26.72 -24.14 3.05
C VAL A 310 -25.24 -24.25 3.40
N HIS A 311 -24.89 -25.13 4.33
CA HIS A 311 -23.51 -25.46 4.65
C HIS A 311 -23.05 -26.64 3.78
N ILE A 312 -21.90 -26.55 3.11
CA ILE A 312 -21.33 -27.68 2.36
C ILE A 312 -20.38 -28.46 3.26
N LEU A 313 -20.75 -29.69 3.63
CA LEU A 313 -19.96 -30.58 4.48
C LEU A 313 -18.76 -31.15 3.70
N GLU A 314 -19.05 -31.76 2.55
CA GLU A 314 -18.05 -32.38 1.68
C GLU A 314 -18.25 -31.93 0.23
N HIS A 315 -17.15 -31.72 -0.49
CA HIS A 315 -17.16 -31.34 -1.89
C HIS A 315 -16.08 -32.06 -2.68
N ASP A 316 -16.51 -33.06 -3.44
CA ASP A 316 -15.65 -33.81 -4.36
C ASP A 316 -15.68 -33.15 -5.75
N ILE A 317 -14.54 -32.64 -6.19
CA ILE A 317 -14.36 -31.95 -7.47
C ILE A 317 -13.49 -32.82 -8.37
N HIS A 318 -14.01 -33.15 -9.55
CA HIS A 318 -13.21 -33.70 -10.64
C HIS A 318 -13.04 -32.65 -11.72
N PHE A 319 -11.80 -32.21 -11.94
CA PHE A 319 -11.41 -31.25 -12.96
C PHE A 319 -10.72 -31.96 -14.12
N LYS A 320 -11.09 -31.57 -15.34
CA LYS A 320 -10.46 -32.03 -16.56
C LYS A 320 -10.11 -30.85 -17.47
N GLU A 321 -8.85 -30.81 -17.85
CA GLU A 321 -8.30 -29.78 -18.72
C GLU A 321 -8.81 -29.91 -20.17
N LYS A 322 -9.12 -28.77 -20.81
CA LYS A 322 -9.48 -28.68 -22.23
C LYS A 322 -8.69 -27.57 -22.92
N VAL A 323 -8.46 -27.75 -24.23
CA VAL A 323 -7.79 -26.79 -25.14
C VAL A 323 -8.43 -25.39 -25.07
N LYS A 324 -9.75 -25.31 -24.90
CA LYS A 324 -10.50 -24.06 -24.77
C LYS A 324 -11.52 -24.17 -23.65
N GLY A 325 -11.08 -23.87 -22.42
CA GLY A 325 -11.92 -23.90 -21.23
C GLY A 325 -11.62 -25.10 -20.32
N MET A 326 -12.60 -25.46 -19.51
CA MET A 326 -12.51 -26.55 -18.55
C MET A 326 -13.77 -27.40 -18.59
N GLU A 327 -13.64 -28.64 -18.14
CA GLU A 327 -14.76 -29.53 -17.81
C GLU A 327 -14.59 -29.94 -16.36
N ALA A 328 -15.67 -29.90 -15.58
CA ALA A 328 -15.62 -30.35 -14.21
C ALA A 328 -16.95 -30.94 -13.74
N SER A 329 -16.86 -31.77 -12.72
CA SER A 329 -18.01 -32.27 -11.98
C SER A 329 -17.80 -32.04 -10.50
N SER A 330 -18.89 -31.73 -9.80
CA SER A 330 -18.93 -31.45 -8.37
C SER A 330 -19.99 -32.33 -7.73
N ARG A 331 -19.61 -33.13 -6.74
CA ARG A 331 -20.51 -33.81 -5.82
C ARG A 331 -20.40 -33.12 -4.46
N MET A 332 -21.51 -32.58 -3.98
CA MET A 332 -21.58 -31.80 -2.75
C MET A 332 -22.55 -32.46 -1.78
N GLU A 333 -22.11 -32.73 -0.55
CA GLU A 333 -22.98 -33.07 0.57
C GLU A 333 -23.28 -31.80 1.35
N ILE A 334 -24.55 -31.40 1.40
CA ILE A 334 -25.00 -30.14 2.00
C ILE A 334 -25.88 -30.39 3.22
N CYS A 335 -25.84 -29.49 4.19
CA CYS A 335 -26.64 -29.56 5.41
C CYS A 335 -27.30 -28.20 5.73
N ASN A 336 -28.53 -28.24 6.23
CA ASN A 336 -29.20 -27.05 6.76
C ASN A 336 -28.85 -26.86 8.25
N LYS A 337 -27.85 -26.04 8.54
CA LYS A 337 -27.44 -25.68 9.91
C LYS A 337 -28.16 -24.44 10.49
N THR A 338 -29.13 -23.87 9.77
CA THR A 338 -29.65 -22.52 10.08
C THR A 338 -30.78 -22.49 11.10
N GLY A 339 -31.27 -23.66 11.54
CA GLY A 339 -32.40 -23.78 12.46
C GLY A 339 -33.76 -23.42 11.86
N LYS A 340 -33.81 -22.97 10.59
CA LYS A 340 -35.04 -22.58 9.86
C LYS A 340 -35.17 -23.38 8.57
N GLU A 341 -36.39 -23.52 8.05
CA GLU A 341 -36.62 -24.17 6.75
C GLU A 341 -35.99 -23.34 5.62
N ILE A 342 -35.26 -24.00 4.73
CA ILE A 342 -34.66 -23.36 3.53
C ILE A 342 -35.55 -23.72 2.32
N PRO A 343 -36.16 -22.73 1.63
CA PRO A 343 -37.11 -22.99 0.56
C PRO A 343 -36.46 -23.38 -0.77
N SER A 344 -35.24 -22.89 -1.02
CA SER A 344 -34.45 -23.16 -2.23
C SER A 344 -32.97 -23.11 -1.91
N ILE A 345 -32.16 -23.86 -2.67
CA ILE A 345 -30.72 -23.96 -2.47
C ILE A 345 -30.04 -22.97 -3.42
N ILE A 346 -29.20 -22.10 -2.86
CA ILE A 346 -28.46 -21.11 -3.63
C ILE A 346 -27.00 -21.55 -3.74
N LEU A 347 -26.51 -21.67 -4.98
CA LEU A 347 -25.12 -21.93 -5.30
C LEU A 347 -24.58 -20.84 -6.25
N TYR A 348 -23.29 -20.54 -6.14
CA TYR A 348 -22.59 -19.57 -6.94
C TYR A 348 -21.61 -20.26 -7.89
N LEU A 349 -21.75 -20.03 -9.21
CA LEU A 349 -20.91 -20.64 -10.25
C LEU A 349 -20.63 -19.61 -11.35
N ASN A 350 -19.40 -19.59 -11.89
CA ASN A 350 -18.99 -18.59 -12.90
C ASN A 350 -20.00 -18.51 -14.06
N PRO A 351 -20.45 -17.31 -14.49
CA PRO A 351 -21.51 -17.14 -15.48
C PRO A 351 -21.16 -17.71 -16.87
N SER A 352 -19.87 -17.90 -17.17
CA SER A 352 -19.42 -18.51 -18.44
C SER A 352 -19.32 -20.04 -18.42
N LEU A 353 -19.53 -20.68 -17.26
CA LEU A 353 -19.60 -22.14 -17.14
C LEU A 353 -21.04 -22.61 -17.37
N THR A 354 -21.26 -23.43 -18.39
CA THR A 354 -22.57 -24.01 -18.71
C THR A 354 -22.78 -25.28 -17.90
N ILE A 355 -23.92 -25.41 -17.22
CA ILE A 355 -24.29 -26.62 -16.47
C ILE A 355 -24.91 -27.61 -17.46
N SER A 356 -24.24 -28.74 -17.68
CA SER A 356 -24.73 -29.81 -18.56
C SER A 356 -25.73 -30.71 -17.84
N ARG A 357 -25.53 -30.94 -16.53
CA ARG A 357 -26.37 -31.82 -15.71
C ARG A 357 -26.39 -31.38 -14.26
N LEU A 358 -27.56 -31.48 -13.63
CA LEU A 358 -27.76 -31.22 -12.20
C LEU A 358 -28.72 -32.24 -11.61
N THR A 359 -28.28 -32.98 -10.60
CA THR A 359 -29.13 -33.92 -9.85
C THR A 359 -29.09 -33.64 -8.35
N CYS A 360 -30.17 -33.96 -7.66
CA CYS A 360 -30.28 -33.94 -6.20
C CYS A 360 -30.82 -35.30 -5.78
N GLU A 361 -30.13 -35.99 -4.86
CA GLU A 361 -30.46 -37.37 -4.47
C GLU A 361 -30.56 -38.32 -5.68
N GLY A 362 -29.70 -38.14 -6.68
CA GLY A 362 -29.69 -38.90 -7.93
C GLY A 362 -30.83 -38.60 -8.90
N GLN A 363 -31.74 -37.67 -8.57
CA GLN A 363 -32.86 -37.26 -9.43
C GLN A 363 -32.55 -35.95 -10.15
N GLU A 364 -32.79 -35.91 -11.46
CA GLU A 364 -32.61 -34.69 -12.25
C GLU A 364 -33.55 -33.59 -11.76
N THR A 365 -32.98 -32.45 -11.38
CA THR A 365 -33.69 -31.41 -10.63
C THR A 365 -33.71 -30.10 -11.41
N ARG A 366 -34.86 -29.41 -11.39
CA ARG A 366 -35.01 -28.11 -12.05
C ARG A 366 -34.30 -27.01 -11.24
N TYR A 367 -33.55 -26.18 -11.94
CA TYR A 367 -32.91 -24.99 -11.40
C TYR A 367 -33.24 -23.76 -12.26
N SER A 368 -33.15 -22.58 -11.66
CA SER A 368 -33.09 -21.30 -12.36
C SER A 368 -31.69 -20.72 -12.22
N ARG A 369 -31.25 -19.98 -13.24
CA ARG A 369 -29.93 -19.33 -13.24
C ARG A 369 -30.07 -17.88 -13.63
N ASP A 370 -29.48 -17.01 -12.82
CA ASP A 370 -29.33 -15.57 -13.07
C ASP A 370 -27.84 -15.25 -12.96
N GLU A 371 -27.18 -15.10 -14.11
CA GLU A 371 -25.74 -14.93 -14.23
C GLU A 371 -24.93 -15.96 -13.41
N GLN A 372 -24.32 -15.53 -12.30
CA GLN A 372 -23.48 -16.35 -11.44
C GLN A 372 -24.23 -17.07 -10.31
N VAL A 373 -25.54 -16.87 -10.17
CA VAL A 373 -26.37 -17.49 -9.12
C VAL A 373 -27.23 -18.60 -9.71
N VAL A 374 -27.15 -19.78 -9.12
CA VAL A 374 -27.92 -20.98 -9.44
C VAL A 374 -28.85 -21.28 -8.27
N GLU A 375 -30.15 -21.25 -8.53
CA GLU A 375 -31.19 -21.52 -7.54
C GLU A 375 -31.86 -22.85 -7.86
N ILE A 376 -31.70 -23.83 -6.96
CA ILE A 376 -32.27 -25.18 -7.08
C ILE A 376 -33.55 -25.21 -6.26
N ASN A 377 -34.67 -25.55 -6.90
CA ASN A 377 -36.00 -25.54 -6.27
C ASN A 377 -36.20 -26.79 -5.40
N ARG A 378 -35.59 -26.81 -4.21
CA ARG A 378 -35.66 -27.90 -3.25
C ARG A 378 -35.71 -27.36 -1.83
N VAL A 379 -36.73 -27.79 -1.09
CA VAL A 379 -36.92 -27.45 0.33
C VAL A 379 -36.06 -28.37 1.20
N ILE A 380 -35.42 -27.82 2.24
CA ILE A 380 -34.59 -28.56 3.20
C ILE A 380 -35.02 -28.20 4.63
N GLN A 381 -35.32 -29.21 5.46
CA GLN A 381 -35.65 -28.97 6.87
C GLN A 381 -34.38 -28.72 7.70
N PRO A 382 -34.47 -28.05 8.86
CA PRO A 382 -33.34 -27.90 9.77
C PRO A 382 -32.70 -29.24 10.13
N GLY A 383 -31.38 -29.34 9.97
CA GLY A 383 -30.60 -30.56 10.24
C GLY A 383 -30.62 -31.61 9.13
N ASP A 384 -31.44 -31.45 8.08
CA ASP A 384 -31.43 -32.38 6.94
C ASP A 384 -30.14 -32.24 6.12
N THR A 385 -29.69 -33.37 5.58
CA THR A 385 -28.56 -33.48 4.66
C THR A 385 -29.03 -33.95 3.29
N LEU A 386 -28.47 -33.40 2.23
CA LEU A 386 -28.75 -33.78 0.83
C LEU A 386 -27.46 -33.83 0.00
N VAL A 387 -27.46 -34.64 -1.06
CA VAL A 387 -26.39 -34.73 -2.04
C VAL A 387 -26.81 -34.05 -3.34
N ILE A 388 -25.96 -33.16 -3.84
CA ILE A 388 -26.10 -32.48 -5.13
C ILE A 388 -24.94 -32.89 -6.03
N GLU A 389 -25.24 -33.29 -7.26
CA GLU A 389 -24.23 -33.55 -8.28
C GLU A 389 -24.44 -32.59 -9.45
N MET A 390 -23.38 -31.89 -9.85
CA MET A 390 -23.40 -30.91 -10.92
C MET A 390 -22.25 -31.15 -11.89
N GLU A 391 -22.54 -31.26 -13.18
CA GLU A 391 -21.58 -31.33 -14.28
C GLU A 391 -21.62 -30.00 -15.04
N TYR A 392 -20.44 -29.42 -15.33
CA TYR A 392 -20.34 -28.12 -15.98
C TYR A 392 -19.06 -27.95 -16.80
N GLU A 393 -19.14 -27.14 -17.86
CA GLU A 393 -18.01 -26.87 -18.75
C GLU A 393 -18.04 -25.45 -19.32
N GLY A 394 -16.88 -24.94 -19.73
CA GLY A 394 -16.77 -23.62 -20.37
C GLY A 394 -15.51 -22.86 -20.00
N GLY A 395 -15.50 -21.55 -20.27
CA GLY A 395 -14.42 -20.65 -19.87
C GLY A 395 -14.75 -19.88 -18.59
N ILE A 396 -13.79 -19.12 -18.09
CA ILE A 396 -13.96 -18.26 -16.91
C ILE A 396 -14.18 -16.81 -17.34
N ASN A 397 -15.27 -16.19 -16.86
CA ASN A 397 -15.45 -14.75 -16.94
C ASN A 397 -14.80 -14.07 -15.74
N GLU A 398 -13.62 -13.48 -15.93
CA GLU A 398 -12.85 -12.78 -14.89
C GLU A 398 -13.56 -11.54 -14.33
N ARG A 399 -14.60 -11.03 -15.00
CA ARG A 399 -15.34 -9.84 -14.55
C ARG A 399 -16.20 -10.09 -13.32
N VAL A 400 -16.45 -11.35 -12.96
CA VAL A 400 -17.18 -11.72 -11.74
C VAL A 400 -16.32 -11.58 -10.47
N CYS A 401 -14.99 -11.48 -10.61
CA CYS A 401 -14.08 -11.31 -9.49
C CYS A 401 -14.10 -9.85 -8.97
N TYR A 402 -13.90 -9.67 -7.66
CA TYR A 402 -13.73 -8.38 -6.99
C TYR A 402 -14.84 -7.38 -7.33
N LEU A 403 -16.10 -7.79 -7.18
CA LEU A 403 -17.25 -6.95 -7.52
C LEU A 403 -17.43 -5.74 -6.59
N ASP A 404 -16.79 -5.75 -5.43
CA ASP A 404 -16.69 -4.63 -4.49
C ASP A 404 -15.90 -3.43 -5.07
N LEU A 405 -14.96 -3.69 -5.99
CA LEU A 405 -14.16 -2.63 -6.61
C LEU A 405 -14.97 -1.88 -7.67
N SER A 406 -14.79 -0.55 -7.68
CA SER A 406 -15.30 0.28 -8.75
C SER A 406 -14.68 -0.11 -10.10
N ASP A 407 -15.37 0.17 -11.21
CA ASP A 407 -14.85 -0.17 -12.54
C ASP A 407 -13.53 0.55 -12.84
N LYS A 408 -13.33 1.74 -12.29
CA LYS A 408 -12.08 2.49 -12.39
C LYS A 408 -10.93 1.75 -11.71
N GLU A 409 -11.15 1.21 -10.51
CA GLU A 409 -10.15 0.43 -9.78
C GLU A 409 -9.91 -0.92 -10.44
N PHE A 410 -10.96 -1.60 -10.88
CA PHE A 410 -10.84 -2.90 -11.54
C PHE A 410 -10.03 -2.83 -12.84
N TYR A 411 -10.21 -1.78 -13.65
CA TYR A 411 -9.48 -1.60 -14.91
C TYR A 411 -8.18 -0.78 -14.78
N ASP A 412 -7.85 -0.30 -13.60
CA ASP A 412 -6.61 0.44 -13.41
C ASP A 412 -5.40 -0.50 -13.61
N THR A 413 -4.46 -0.04 -14.44
CA THR A 413 -3.28 -0.81 -14.83
C THR A 413 -2.09 -0.51 -13.94
N GLU A 414 -2.16 0.55 -13.13
CA GLU A 414 -1.08 1.01 -12.27
C GLU A 414 -0.84 0.08 -11.09
N ALA A 415 -1.91 -0.46 -10.49
CA ALA A 415 -1.77 -1.32 -9.31
C ALA A 415 -0.99 -2.62 -9.57
N ASN A 416 -0.96 -3.11 -10.82
CA ASN A 416 -0.07 -4.20 -11.21
C ASN A 416 1.02 -3.69 -12.17
N GLY A 417 1.92 -2.89 -11.62
CA GLY A 417 3.09 -2.40 -12.31
C GLY A 417 4.24 -2.07 -11.37
N VAL A 418 5.44 -1.96 -11.93
CA VAL A 418 6.65 -1.50 -11.23
C VAL A 418 7.32 -0.44 -12.11
N GLY A 419 7.44 0.78 -11.59
CA GLY A 419 8.00 1.91 -12.33
C GLY A 419 7.20 2.19 -13.62
N ILE A 420 7.86 2.06 -14.77
CA ILE A 420 7.25 2.31 -16.10
C ILE A 420 6.49 1.09 -16.65
N PHE A 421 6.60 -0.08 -16.02
CA PHE A 421 6.03 -1.31 -16.53
C PHE A 421 4.63 -1.53 -16.00
N ARG A 422 3.68 -1.72 -16.92
CA ARG A 422 2.31 -2.14 -16.60
C ARG A 422 2.13 -3.58 -17.08
N PHE A 423 1.88 -4.49 -16.15
CA PHE A 423 1.81 -5.93 -16.42
C PHE A 423 0.39 -6.40 -16.81
N GLY A 424 -0.64 -5.60 -16.52
CA GLY A 424 -2.04 -5.93 -16.76
C GLY A 424 -2.74 -6.47 -15.53
N ASN A 425 -4.06 -6.68 -15.61
CA ASN A 425 -4.88 -7.04 -14.44
C ASN A 425 -5.79 -8.25 -14.74
N ARG A 426 -5.21 -9.42 -14.94
CA ARG A 426 -5.91 -10.70 -15.13
C ARG A 426 -6.15 -11.37 -13.78
N GLN A 427 -7.32 -11.98 -13.61
CA GLN A 427 -7.80 -12.59 -12.36
C GLN A 427 -7.76 -14.13 -12.38
N ALA A 428 -7.88 -14.73 -13.57
CA ALA A 428 -7.88 -16.18 -13.73
C ALA A 428 -7.38 -16.58 -15.13
N PHE A 429 -6.85 -17.79 -15.24
CA PHE A 429 -6.31 -18.36 -16.48
C PHE A 429 -6.87 -19.76 -16.69
N VAL A 430 -7.27 -20.05 -17.93
CA VAL A 430 -7.67 -21.39 -18.37
C VAL A 430 -7.13 -21.54 -19.78
N GLY A 431 -6.11 -22.39 -19.96
CA GLY A 431 -5.40 -22.51 -21.23
C GLY A 431 -4.41 -23.67 -21.26
N GLU A 432 -3.84 -23.88 -22.44
CA GLU A 432 -2.87 -24.95 -22.72
C GLU A 432 -1.49 -24.67 -22.12
N GLU A 433 -1.17 -23.39 -21.87
CA GLU A 433 0.09 -22.97 -21.26
C GLU A 433 -0.04 -22.96 -19.73
N VAL A 434 -1.01 -22.19 -19.22
CA VAL A 434 -1.25 -22.02 -17.79
C VAL A 434 -2.75 -22.04 -17.50
N THR A 435 -3.14 -22.88 -16.54
CA THR A 435 -4.43 -22.80 -15.84
C THR A 435 -4.16 -22.32 -14.43
N LEU A 436 -4.86 -21.28 -13.98
CA LEU A 436 -4.77 -20.70 -12.64
C LEU A 436 -6.17 -20.25 -12.21
N LEU A 437 -6.73 -20.98 -11.24
CA LEU A 437 -8.10 -20.87 -10.79
C LEU A 437 -8.13 -20.71 -9.26
N GLN A 438 -8.92 -19.77 -8.78
CA GLN A 438 -9.10 -19.49 -7.34
C GLN A 438 -10.58 -19.41 -7.01
N PRO A 439 -10.97 -19.63 -5.73
CA PRO A 439 -12.38 -19.58 -5.32
C PRO A 439 -13.11 -18.32 -5.77
N GLU A 440 -12.41 -17.16 -5.78
CA GLU A 440 -12.91 -15.85 -6.23
C GLU A 440 -13.48 -15.85 -7.66
N CYS A 441 -12.98 -16.70 -8.57
CA CYS A 441 -13.48 -16.77 -9.94
C CYS A 441 -14.66 -17.75 -10.12
N LEU A 442 -15.16 -18.36 -9.04
CA LEU A 442 -16.30 -19.29 -9.03
C LEU A 442 -16.13 -20.46 -10.01
N TRP A 443 -14.92 -21.03 -10.09
CA TRP A 443 -14.63 -22.15 -11.00
C TRP A 443 -15.26 -23.49 -10.56
N TYR A 444 -15.78 -23.55 -9.34
CA TYR A 444 -16.68 -24.60 -8.83
C TYR A 444 -17.83 -23.98 -8.05
N PRO A 445 -18.95 -24.72 -7.85
CA PRO A 445 -20.11 -24.22 -7.12
C PRO A 445 -19.79 -23.98 -5.65
N GLN A 446 -20.16 -22.83 -5.10
CA GLN A 446 -20.03 -22.49 -3.68
C GLN A 446 -21.38 -22.09 -3.10
N SER A 447 -21.64 -22.38 -1.82
CA SER A 447 -22.84 -21.97 -1.09
C SER A 447 -22.82 -20.49 -0.71
N VAL A 448 -21.64 -19.97 -0.43
CA VAL A 448 -21.38 -18.60 0.02
C VAL A 448 -20.68 -17.82 -1.10
N ALA A 449 -21.08 -16.56 -1.28
CA ALA A 449 -20.43 -15.69 -2.25
C ALA A 449 -19.03 -15.27 -1.74
N PRO A 450 -18.04 -15.06 -2.63
CA PRO A 450 -16.70 -14.60 -2.23
C PRO A 450 -16.70 -13.25 -1.48
N ILE A 451 -17.74 -12.43 -1.70
CA ILE A 451 -17.88 -11.11 -1.09
C ILE A 451 -19.34 -10.81 -0.76
N HIS A 452 -19.56 -10.10 0.34
CA HIS A 452 -20.83 -9.48 0.71
C HIS A 452 -20.76 -7.99 0.35
N LEU A 453 -21.54 -7.54 -0.63
CA LEU A 453 -21.48 -6.19 -1.20
C LEU A 453 -22.17 -5.15 -0.34
N SER A 454 -23.24 -5.52 0.38
CA SER A 454 -23.95 -4.58 1.29
C SER A 454 -23.14 -4.23 2.55
N SER A 455 -22.28 -5.15 3.03
CA SER A 455 -21.37 -4.90 4.15
C SER A 455 -20.09 -5.73 4.00
N LEU A 456 -18.97 -5.07 3.70
CA LEU A 456 -17.68 -5.72 3.43
C LEU A 456 -17.12 -6.46 4.66
N PHE A 457 -17.52 -6.06 5.87
CA PHE A 457 -17.11 -6.67 7.13
C PHE A 457 -18.10 -7.72 7.65
N ASP A 458 -19.25 -7.91 7.00
CA ASP A 458 -20.21 -8.98 7.28
C ASP A 458 -20.05 -10.15 6.29
N ARG A 459 -18.79 -10.53 6.07
CA ARG A 459 -18.44 -11.65 5.21
C ARG A 459 -18.95 -12.95 5.83
N GLN A 460 -19.52 -13.82 5.01
CA GLN A 460 -19.81 -15.20 5.39
C GLN A 460 -18.66 -16.11 4.98
N VAL A 461 -18.40 -17.15 5.76
CA VAL A 461 -17.38 -18.17 5.47
C VAL A 461 -17.96 -19.55 5.70
N ASP A 462 -17.78 -20.41 4.71
CA ASP A 462 -18.15 -21.81 4.78
C ASP A 462 -16.89 -22.68 4.78
N PHE A 463 -16.71 -23.51 5.80
CA PHE A 463 -15.60 -24.47 5.88
C PHE A 463 -16.06 -25.82 5.35
N THR A 464 -15.46 -26.26 4.24
CA THR A 464 -15.84 -27.48 3.52
C THR A 464 -14.68 -28.46 3.42
N ARG A 465 -14.94 -29.76 3.59
CA ARG A 465 -13.95 -30.82 3.33
C ARG A 465 -13.89 -31.10 1.83
N TYR A 466 -12.80 -30.72 1.19
CA TYR A 466 -12.62 -30.89 -0.25
C TYR A 466 -11.89 -32.19 -0.61
N SER A 467 -12.25 -32.77 -1.75
CA SER A 467 -11.43 -33.74 -2.47
C SER A 467 -11.25 -33.23 -3.90
N LEU A 468 -10.01 -33.11 -4.39
CA LEU A 468 -9.77 -32.64 -5.75
C LEU A 468 -9.08 -33.71 -6.58
N THR A 469 -9.67 -34.02 -7.72
CA THR A 469 -9.08 -34.87 -8.73
C THR A 469 -8.82 -34.05 -9.99
N VAL A 470 -7.60 -34.08 -10.51
CA VAL A 470 -7.20 -33.31 -11.69
C VAL A 470 -6.69 -34.25 -12.79
N GLU A 471 -7.32 -34.18 -13.96
CA GLU A 471 -6.84 -34.76 -15.21
C GLU A 471 -6.21 -33.66 -16.05
N ASN A 472 -4.88 -33.70 -16.20
CA ASN A 472 -4.10 -32.69 -16.94
C ASN A 472 -3.29 -33.32 -18.08
N ALA A 473 -2.92 -32.51 -19.07
CA ALA A 473 -2.13 -32.99 -20.20
C ALA A 473 -0.73 -33.49 -19.77
N ALA A 474 -0.16 -34.43 -20.55
CA ALA A 474 1.16 -35.00 -20.30
C ALA A 474 2.25 -33.91 -20.32
N GLY A 475 3.19 -33.99 -19.38
CA GLY A 475 4.28 -33.01 -19.21
C GLY A 475 3.95 -31.81 -18.33
N ARG A 476 2.67 -31.62 -17.98
CA ARG A 476 2.21 -30.57 -17.05
C ARG A 476 1.98 -31.15 -15.66
N MET A 477 1.99 -30.28 -14.66
CA MET A 477 1.81 -30.63 -13.25
C MET A 477 0.68 -29.82 -12.65
N ALA A 478 -0.24 -30.51 -11.97
CA ALA A 478 -1.26 -29.87 -11.15
C ALA A 478 -0.70 -29.54 -9.76
N VAL A 479 -1.05 -28.36 -9.24
CA VAL A 479 -0.70 -27.88 -7.90
C VAL A 479 -1.97 -27.30 -7.26
N SER A 480 -2.28 -27.75 -6.04
CA SER A 480 -3.43 -27.32 -5.24
C SER A 480 -3.12 -27.52 -3.75
N GLN A 481 -4.03 -27.10 -2.88
CA GLN A 481 -3.97 -27.41 -1.44
C GLN A 481 -4.11 -28.92 -1.22
N GLY A 482 -3.62 -29.39 -0.06
CA GLY A 482 -3.70 -30.81 0.32
C GLY A 482 -2.46 -31.62 -0.04
N GLU A 483 -2.46 -32.88 0.41
CA GLU A 483 -1.40 -33.85 0.13
C GLU A 483 -1.63 -34.47 -1.27
N PRO A 484 -0.68 -34.33 -2.23
CA PRO A 484 -0.86 -34.83 -3.59
C PRO A 484 -0.50 -36.32 -3.72
N GLU A 485 -1.42 -37.11 -4.26
CA GLU A 485 -1.19 -38.46 -4.76
C GLU A 485 -1.16 -38.43 -6.29
N ARG A 486 0.04 -38.62 -6.87
CA ARG A 486 0.26 -38.52 -8.31
C ARG A 486 0.14 -39.89 -8.97
N LEU A 487 -0.79 -40.01 -9.91
CA LEU A 487 -1.04 -41.17 -10.75
C LEU A 487 -0.71 -40.82 -12.21
N GLU A 488 -0.62 -41.82 -13.09
CA GLU A 488 -0.35 -41.58 -14.50
C GLU A 488 -1.49 -40.76 -15.16
N GLY A 489 -1.21 -39.52 -15.54
CA GLY A 489 -2.18 -38.59 -16.17
C GLY A 489 -3.23 -38.00 -15.23
N LYS A 490 -3.12 -38.23 -13.91
CA LYS A 490 -4.12 -37.83 -12.93
C LYS A 490 -3.47 -37.51 -11.59
N THR A 491 -3.87 -36.41 -10.94
CA THR A 491 -3.40 -36.08 -9.58
C THR A 491 -4.59 -35.96 -8.65
N PHE A 492 -4.53 -36.64 -7.51
CA PHE A 492 -5.52 -36.54 -6.44
C PHE A 492 -4.95 -35.71 -5.29
N PHE A 493 -5.70 -34.75 -4.77
CA PHE A 493 -5.32 -33.94 -3.62
C PHE A 493 -6.22 -34.28 -2.44
N ARG A 494 -5.61 -34.82 -1.38
CA ARG A 494 -6.30 -35.20 -0.16
C ARG A 494 -6.23 -34.07 0.88
N HIS A 495 -7.36 -33.76 1.49
CA HIS A 495 -7.45 -32.75 2.55
C HIS A 495 -7.86 -33.42 3.87
N ASP A 496 -7.09 -33.19 4.92
CA ASP A 496 -7.39 -33.77 6.24
C ASP A 496 -8.37 -32.92 7.06
N HIS A 497 -8.45 -31.63 6.75
CA HIS A 497 -9.31 -30.64 7.42
C HIS A 497 -10.14 -29.85 6.40
N ALA A 498 -11.16 -29.15 6.88
CA ALA A 498 -12.00 -28.31 6.06
C ALA A 498 -11.28 -27.01 5.67
N LEU A 499 -11.58 -26.48 4.49
CA LEU A 499 -11.01 -25.24 3.95
C LEU A 499 -12.13 -24.30 3.55
N GLN A 500 -11.81 -23.01 3.45
CA GLN A 500 -12.74 -21.98 2.96
C GLN A 500 -12.88 -21.98 1.43
N GLY A 501 -12.02 -22.74 0.76
CA GLY A 501 -11.97 -22.87 -0.69
C GLY A 501 -10.60 -23.34 -1.17
N ILE A 502 -10.57 -23.93 -2.36
CA ILE A 502 -9.35 -24.45 -3.00
C ILE A 502 -9.01 -23.72 -4.30
N SER A 503 -7.71 -23.64 -4.60
CA SER A 503 -7.14 -23.08 -5.83
C SER A 503 -6.48 -24.19 -6.65
N LEU A 504 -6.44 -24.02 -7.96
CA LEU A 504 -5.82 -24.98 -8.87
C LEU A 504 -4.89 -24.24 -9.84
N SER A 505 -3.65 -24.71 -9.91
CA SER A 505 -2.67 -24.30 -10.92
C SER A 505 -2.22 -25.49 -11.75
N ILE A 506 -2.13 -25.34 -13.07
CA ILE A 506 -1.61 -26.36 -13.98
C ILE A 506 -0.67 -25.69 -14.99
N ALA A 507 0.60 -26.07 -14.99
CA ALA A 507 1.60 -25.61 -15.94
C ALA A 507 2.77 -26.60 -16.05
N GLU A 508 3.75 -26.30 -16.90
CA GLU A 508 5.06 -26.97 -16.88
C GLU A 508 5.91 -26.38 -15.73
N PHE A 509 5.83 -27.01 -14.57
CA PHE A 509 6.59 -26.63 -13.38
C PHE A 509 7.80 -27.55 -13.16
N ASP A 510 8.89 -26.93 -12.72
CA ASP A 510 9.94 -27.59 -11.95
C ASP A 510 9.79 -27.18 -10.47
N ASN A 511 10.10 -28.08 -9.54
CA ASN A 511 9.90 -27.80 -8.12
C ASN A 511 11.08 -28.22 -7.25
N ARG A 512 11.26 -27.48 -6.15
CA ARG A 512 12.09 -27.89 -5.02
C ARG A 512 11.19 -28.19 -3.83
N SER A 513 11.34 -29.39 -3.29
CA SER A 513 10.54 -29.92 -2.20
C SER A 513 11.43 -30.25 -1.01
N ILE A 514 11.01 -29.86 0.20
CA ILE A 514 11.73 -30.17 1.43
C ILE A 514 10.76 -30.31 2.60
N GLU A 515 10.98 -31.33 3.42
CA GLU A 515 10.23 -31.52 4.65
C GLU A 515 10.99 -30.90 5.84
N VAL A 516 10.31 -30.05 6.60
CA VAL A 516 10.86 -29.42 7.81
C VAL A 516 9.84 -29.52 8.93
N ASP A 517 10.19 -30.22 10.00
CA ASP A 517 9.40 -30.37 11.23
C ASP A 517 7.94 -30.81 10.96
N GLY A 518 7.75 -31.77 10.03
CA GLY A 518 6.45 -32.34 9.66
C GLY A 518 5.61 -31.48 8.70
N THR A 519 6.14 -30.36 8.22
CA THR A 519 5.53 -29.54 7.16
C THR A 519 6.29 -29.70 5.85
N GLN A 520 5.57 -29.98 4.77
CA GLN A 520 6.11 -30.05 3.41
C GLN A 520 6.19 -28.65 2.81
N TYR A 521 7.38 -28.20 2.44
CA TYR A 521 7.62 -26.93 1.77
C TYR A 521 7.94 -27.18 0.30
N ASP A 522 7.08 -26.72 -0.59
CA ASP A 522 7.22 -26.88 -2.03
C ASP A 522 7.29 -25.51 -2.72
N ILE A 523 8.31 -25.31 -3.55
CA ILE A 523 8.45 -24.11 -4.36
C ILE A 523 8.41 -24.53 -5.83
N PHE A 524 7.36 -24.09 -6.54
CA PHE A 524 7.11 -24.34 -7.94
C PHE A 524 7.49 -23.13 -8.79
N PHE A 525 8.44 -23.32 -9.69
CA PHE A 525 8.82 -22.35 -10.71
C PHE A 525 8.39 -22.87 -12.07
N TYR A 526 8.02 -21.97 -12.98
CA TYR A 526 7.87 -22.37 -14.37
C TYR A 526 9.20 -22.91 -14.89
N LYS A 527 9.15 -23.88 -15.79
CA LYS A 527 10.34 -24.43 -16.43
C LYS A 527 11.19 -23.38 -17.14
N SER A 528 10.58 -22.29 -17.61
CA SER A 528 11.27 -21.14 -18.21
C SER A 528 12.02 -20.25 -17.18
N SER A 529 11.83 -20.51 -15.89
CA SER A 529 12.44 -19.85 -14.74
C SER A 529 13.45 -20.76 -14.01
N ASP A 530 13.94 -21.83 -14.64
CA ASP A 530 14.89 -22.81 -14.06
C ASP A 530 16.14 -22.18 -13.41
N PHE A 531 16.63 -21.07 -13.94
CA PHE A 531 17.74 -20.31 -13.36
C PHE A 531 17.44 -19.79 -11.95
N LEU A 532 16.17 -19.54 -11.60
CA LEU A 532 15.79 -19.20 -10.23
C LEU A 532 15.85 -20.41 -9.32
N LEU A 533 15.49 -21.61 -9.78
CA LEU A 533 15.67 -22.82 -8.95
C LEU A 533 17.13 -22.99 -8.53
N GLN A 534 18.08 -22.73 -9.44
CA GLN A 534 19.52 -22.74 -9.14
C GLN A 534 19.91 -21.68 -8.09
N ALA A 535 19.32 -20.49 -8.14
CA ALA A 535 19.54 -19.48 -7.10
C ALA A 535 18.99 -19.91 -5.73
N PHE A 536 18.07 -20.85 -5.71
CA PHE A 536 17.51 -21.46 -4.51
C PHE A 536 18.19 -22.79 -4.17
N GLU A 537 19.24 -23.25 -4.88
CA GLU A 537 20.04 -24.47 -4.62
C GLU A 537 20.97 -24.35 -3.39
N ALA A 538 20.46 -23.83 -2.27
CA ALA A 538 21.17 -23.87 -1.00
C ALA A 538 21.32 -25.33 -0.49
N PRO A 539 22.42 -25.66 0.22
CA PRO A 539 22.54 -26.94 0.93
C PRO A 539 21.30 -27.20 1.80
N GLU A 540 20.85 -28.45 1.86
CA GLU A 540 19.62 -28.81 2.60
C GLU A 540 19.62 -28.27 4.04
N LYS A 541 20.76 -28.38 4.74
CA LYS A 541 20.92 -27.85 6.10
C LYS A 541 20.71 -26.33 6.18
N ALA A 542 21.25 -25.57 5.24
CA ALA A 542 21.08 -24.12 5.18
C ALA A 542 19.62 -23.72 4.87
N PHE A 543 18.97 -24.47 3.98
CA PHE A 543 17.58 -24.24 3.62
C PHE A 543 16.62 -24.57 4.77
N LYS A 544 16.81 -25.70 5.47
CA LYS A 544 16.06 -26.06 6.69
C LYS A 544 16.23 -25.02 7.79
N PHE A 545 17.47 -24.56 8.00
CA PHE A 545 17.77 -23.49 8.95
C PHE A 545 17.01 -22.20 8.62
N MET A 546 17.03 -21.78 7.35
CA MET A 546 16.32 -20.58 6.89
C MET A 546 14.80 -20.70 7.07
N ILE A 547 14.19 -21.84 6.70
CA ILE A 547 12.75 -22.08 6.90
C ILE A 547 12.40 -21.98 8.39
N ARG A 548 13.13 -22.67 9.26
CA ARG A 548 12.89 -22.64 10.71
C ARG A 548 12.96 -21.23 11.25
N ASP A 549 13.96 -20.46 10.84
CA ASP A 549 14.11 -19.08 11.30
C ASP A 549 13.01 -18.15 10.78
N ILE A 550 12.65 -18.20 9.48
CA ILE A 550 11.56 -17.39 8.93
C ILE A 550 10.22 -17.76 9.57
N LYS A 551 9.93 -19.06 9.72
CA LYS A 551 8.75 -19.56 10.42
C LYS A 551 8.71 -19.02 11.84
N TYR A 552 9.80 -19.21 12.58
CA TYR A 552 9.94 -18.75 13.96
C TYR A 552 9.77 -17.23 14.12
N MET A 553 10.45 -16.44 13.28
CA MET A 553 10.34 -14.98 13.30
C MET A 553 8.93 -14.50 12.95
N THR A 554 8.26 -15.20 12.04
CA THR A 554 6.87 -14.90 11.67
C THR A 554 5.94 -15.23 12.82
N GLU A 555 5.98 -16.47 13.32
CA GLU A 555 5.18 -16.94 14.46
C GLU A 555 5.37 -16.02 15.68
N SER A 556 6.59 -15.68 16.06
CA SER A 556 6.85 -14.79 17.21
C SER A 556 6.35 -13.36 17.03
N THR A 557 6.15 -12.92 15.79
CA THR A 557 5.62 -11.59 15.48
C THR A 557 4.09 -11.57 15.46
N VAL A 558 3.44 -12.68 15.08
CA VAL A 558 1.99 -12.68 14.81
C VAL A 558 1.18 -13.58 15.73
N CYS A 559 1.77 -14.63 16.31
CA CYS A 559 1.11 -15.54 17.24
C CYS A 559 1.47 -15.15 18.68
N GLN A 560 0.46 -15.03 19.54
CA GLN A 560 0.69 -14.85 20.97
C GLN A 560 1.15 -16.17 21.60
N MET A 561 2.44 -16.25 21.93
CA MET A 561 3.07 -17.42 22.53
C MET A 561 3.02 -17.40 24.06
N ASP A 562 2.96 -18.58 24.70
CA ASP A 562 3.22 -18.76 26.14
C ASP A 562 4.67 -18.35 26.48
N GLU A 563 4.91 -17.86 27.69
CA GLU A 563 6.21 -17.42 28.18
C GLU A 563 7.25 -18.55 28.23
N ASP A 564 6.87 -19.78 28.56
CA ASP A 564 7.78 -20.94 28.48
C ASP A 564 8.26 -21.17 27.04
N TYR A 565 7.32 -21.08 26.09
CA TYR A 565 7.67 -21.16 24.68
C TYR A 565 8.54 -19.98 24.27
N LYS A 566 8.20 -18.72 24.62
CA LYS A 566 9.04 -17.53 24.32
C LYS A 566 10.46 -17.69 24.88
N GLN A 567 10.65 -18.33 26.03
CA GLN A 567 11.97 -18.60 26.58
C GLN A 567 12.73 -19.66 25.78
N LYS A 568 12.09 -20.78 25.44
CA LYS A 568 12.66 -21.84 24.57
C LYS A 568 13.00 -21.30 23.19
N ALA A 569 12.05 -20.61 22.58
CA ALA A 569 12.12 -19.81 21.37
C ALA A 569 13.36 -18.89 21.37
N ASN A 570 13.48 -18.03 22.39
CA ASN A 570 14.64 -17.13 22.53
C ASN A 570 15.96 -17.90 22.73
N ALA A 571 15.94 -19.04 23.42
CA ALA A 571 17.13 -19.88 23.59
C ALA A 571 17.55 -20.53 22.26
N VAL A 572 16.61 -21.00 21.43
CA VAL A 572 16.84 -21.55 20.08
C VAL A 572 17.37 -20.46 19.14
N TRP A 573 16.75 -19.28 19.16
CA TRP A 573 17.19 -18.12 18.38
C TRP A 573 18.60 -17.67 18.77
N ARG A 574 18.92 -17.61 20.07
CA ARG A 574 20.28 -17.31 20.57
C ARG A 574 21.30 -18.39 20.17
N LYS A 575 20.87 -19.65 20.08
CA LYS A 575 21.68 -20.78 19.61
C LYS A 575 21.68 -20.96 18.09
N ARG A 576 21.15 -19.99 17.33
CA ARG A 576 21.18 -19.97 15.87
C ARG A 576 20.71 -21.28 15.22
N GLY A 577 19.69 -21.93 15.79
CA GLY A 577 19.06 -23.12 15.18
C GLY A 577 19.92 -24.40 15.13
N GLU A 578 21.01 -24.50 15.88
CA GLU A 578 21.95 -25.64 15.85
C GLU A 578 21.51 -26.90 16.66
N ILE A 579 20.27 -26.97 17.15
CA ILE A 579 19.82 -28.16 17.89
C ILE A 579 19.39 -29.23 16.86
N GLU A 580 20.32 -30.12 16.50
CA GLU A 580 19.98 -31.43 15.92
C GLU A 580 19.46 -32.33 17.05
N GLY A 581 18.22 -32.81 16.90
CA GLY A 581 17.68 -33.87 17.77
C GLY A 581 16.75 -33.44 18.92
N GLU A 582 16.04 -32.33 18.82
CA GLU A 582 14.75 -32.25 19.51
C GLU A 582 13.69 -32.90 18.59
N ASP A 583 13.09 -33.98 19.07
CA ASP A 583 11.88 -34.60 18.53
C ASP A 583 10.89 -33.47 18.20
N PRO A 584 10.22 -33.44 17.03
CA PRO A 584 9.11 -32.54 16.83
C PRO A 584 8.06 -32.86 17.90
N GLU A 585 8.14 -32.19 19.05
CA GLU A 585 7.10 -32.26 20.07
C GLU A 585 5.79 -32.02 19.32
N ALA A 586 4.90 -33.01 19.45
CA ALA A 586 3.60 -33.06 18.81
C ALA A 586 3.03 -31.64 18.76
N TYR A 587 2.57 -31.26 17.57
CA TYR A 587 1.72 -30.11 17.30
C TYR A 587 1.20 -29.44 18.59
N SER A 588 1.64 -28.20 18.85
CA SER A 588 1.03 -27.34 19.87
C SER A 588 0.07 -26.39 19.16
N PRO A 589 -1.25 -26.64 19.16
CA PRO A 589 -2.26 -25.84 18.46
C PRO A 589 -2.40 -24.39 18.95
N SER A 590 -1.53 -23.92 19.85
CA SER A 590 -1.63 -22.66 20.59
C SER A 590 -0.90 -21.46 19.95
N GLY A 591 -0.46 -21.55 18.68
CA GLY A 591 0.17 -20.42 17.97
C GLY A 591 1.28 -20.78 16.97
N ARG A 592 1.02 -21.71 16.05
CA ARG A 592 1.98 -22.15 15.00
C ARG A 592 1.30 -22.26 13.64
N TYR A 593 2.11 -22.35 12.59
CA TYR A 593 1.64 -22.61 11.22
C TYR A 593 0.66 -23.82 11.17
N PRO A 594 -0.55 -23.67 10.61
CA PRO A 594 -1.65 -24.62 10.81
C PRO A 594 -1.78 -25.71 9.74
N TYR A 595 -1.06 -25.58 8.62
CA TYR A 595 -1.17 -26.49 7.48
C TYR A 595 0.00 -27.48 7.44
N LYS A 596 -0.23 -28.67 6.90
CA LYS A 596 0.84 -29.66 6.63
C LYS A 596 1.67 -29.32 5.40
N TRP A 597 1.20 -28.41 4.55
CA TRP A 597 1.86 -27.95 3.33
C TRP A 597 2.14 -26.46 3.39
N PHE A 598 3.20 -26.01 2.74
CA PHE A 598 3.50 -24.62 2.44
C PHE A 598 3.98 -24.56 0.99
N ILE A 599 3.15 -23.99 0.11
CA ILE A 599 3.37 -23.98 -1.33
C ILE A 599 3.69 -22.56 -1.76
N VAL A 600 4.79 -22.35 -2.47
CA VAL A 600 5.06 -21.12 -3.21
C VAL A 600 4.96 -21.47 -4.69
N MET A 601 4.14 -20.75 -5.44
CA MET A 601 3.93 -21.06 -6.86
C MET A 601 4.06 -19.81 -7.72
N GLU A 602 4.80 -19.94 -8.82
CA GLU A 602 4.83 -18.91 -9.85
C GLU A 602 3.48 -18.76 -10.55
N THR A 603 3.17 -17.52 -10.91
CA THR A 603 1.95 -17.08 -11.59
C THR A 603 2.35 -16.13 -12.72
N PRO A 604 1.58 -16.03 -13.82
CA PRO A 604 1.94 -15.11 -14.90
C PRO A 604 2.02 -13.66 -14.41
N VAL A 605 2.91 -12.81 -14.91
CA VAL A 605 3.08 -11.43 -14.39
C VAL A 605 1.81 -10.57 -14.52
N SER A 606 0.95 -10.90 -15.50
CA SER A 606 -0.33 -10.24 -15.69
C SER A 606 -1.40 -10.65 -14.67
N TYR A 607 -1.16 -11.73 -13.93
CA TYR A 607 -1.96 -12.11 -12.77
C TYR A 607 -1.81 -11.06 -11.69
N SER A 608 -2.94 -10.52 -11.26
CA SER A 608 -2.98 -9.44 -10.30
C SER A 608 -4.17 -9.59 -9.40
N ARG A 609 -3.95 -9.34 -8.12
CA ARG A 609 -5.04 -9.14 -7.19
C ARG A 609 -4.96 -7.76 -6.58
N ARG A 610 -6.14 -7.19 -6.37
CA ARG A 610 -6.30 -5.85 -5.84
C ARG A 610 -6.27 -5.91 -4.33
N TYR A 611 -5.36 -5.15 -3.74
CA TYR A 611 -5.31 -4.96 -2.30
C TYR A 611 -6.64 -4.38 -1.81
N ARG A 612 -7.38 -5.18 -1.04
CA ARG A 612 -8.55 -4.73 -0.28
C ARG A 612 -8.03 -4.31 1.09
N GLY A 613 -8.09 -3.00 1.40
CA GLY A 613 -7.52 -2.43 2.63
C GLY A 613 -8.02 -3.10 3.91
N TRP A 614 -9.26 -3.59 3.87
CA TRP A 614 -9.91 -4.34 4.94
C TRP A 614 -9.49 -5.83 5.01
N ALA A 615 -8.88 -6.40 3.97
CA ALA A 615 -8.45 -7.82 3.89
C ALA A 615 -6.92 -8.03 4.07
N GLN A 616 -6.20 -7.08 4.71
CA GLN A 616 -4.80 -7.19 5.14
C GLN A 616 -3.77 -7.91 4.20
N ASN A 617 -3.77 -7.62 2.89
CA ASN A 617 -2.84 -8.21 1.90
C ASN A 617 -2.98 -9.75 1.72
N GLU A 618 -4.11 -10.33 2.12
CA GLU A 618 -4.36 -11.78 2.04
C GLU A 618 -4.58 -12.30 0.61
N GLU A 619 -4.67 -11.40 -0.36
CA GLU A 619 -5.12 -11.73 -1.70
C GLU A 619 -4.15 -12.67 -2.43
N TYR A 620 -2.85 -12.43 -2.36
CA TYR A 620 -1.83 -13.33 -2.95
C TYR A 620 -1.56 -14.57 -2.08
N LEU A 621 -2.43 -14.82 -1.08
CA LEU A 621 -2.36 -15.97 -0.20
C LEU A 621 -3.64 -16.79 -0.32
N GLN A 622 -3.50 -18.10 -0.14
CA GLN A 622 -4.59 -19.02 0.18
C GLN A 622 -4.11 -19.94 1.29
N ALA A 623 -4.97 -20.83 1.79
CA ALA A 623 -4.62 -21.79 2.83
C ALA A 623 -3.34 -22.60 2.48
N GLY A 624 -2.21 -22.16 3.04
CA GLY A 624 -0.87 -22.69 2.79
C GLY A 624 -0.29 -22.49 1.38
N ILE A 625 -0.78 -21.51 0.60
CA ILE A 625 -0.26 -21.19 -0.75
C ILE A 625 0.10 -19.70 -0.86
N VAL A 626 1.28 -19.40 -1.42
CA VAL A 626 1.75 -18.06 -1.80
C VAL A 626 1.85 -17.98 -3.33
N PHE A 627 1.10 -17.05 -3.93
CA PHE A 627 1.12 -16.79 -5.37
C PHE A 627 2.18 -15.73 -5.68
N MET A 628 3.27 -16.15 -6.32
CA MET A 628 4.40 -15.30 -6.68
C MET A 628 4.40 -14.99 -8.18
N GLN A 629 4.66 -13.76 -8.61
CA GLN A 629 4.71 -13.46 -10.04
C GLN A 629 5.97 -14.05 -10.69
N GLU A 630 5.85 -14.51 -11.93
CA GLU A 630 6.88 -15.20 -12.70
C GLU A 630 8.20 -14.42 -12.71
N ARG A 631 9.30 -15.16 -12.63
CA ARG A 631 10.67 -14.62 -12.57
C ARG A 631 10.86 -13.57 -11.49
N MET A 632 10.02 -13.56 -10.45
CA MET A 632 9.99 -12.55 -9.39
C MET A 632 9.93 -11.11 -9.93
N ALA A 633 9.25 -10.89 -11.05
CA ALA A 633 9.27 -9.60 -11.78
C ALA A 633 8.76 -8.40 -10.97
N SER A 634 8.04 -8.63 -9.87
CA SER A 634 7.58 -7.60 -8.93
C SER A 634 8.10 -7.75 -7.49
N ALA A 635 8.97 -8.74 -7.24
CA ALA A 635 9.56 -8.93 -5.93
C ALA A 635 10.86 -8.13 -5.78
N PHE A 636 11.25 -7.88 -4.53
CA PHE A 636 12.63 -7.52 -4.22
C PHE A 636 13.48 -8.79 -4.32
N TYR A 637 14.22 -8.93 -5.41
CA TYR A 637 15.10 -10.07 -5.64
C TYR A 637 16.53 -9.59 -5.88
N PHE A 638 17.47 -10.20 -5.17
CA PHE A 638 18.90 -9.97 -5.32
C PHE A 638 19.46 -11.05 -6.23
N GLU A 639 20.05 -10.67 -7.36
CA GLU A 639 20.80 -11.59 -8.21
C GLU A 639 22.19 -11.82 -7.60
N SER A 640 22.27 -12.28 -6.35
CA SER A 640 23.50 -12.85 -5.83
C SER A 640 23.55 -14.31 -6.26
N THR A 641 24.43 -14.64 -7.20
CA THR A 641 24.72 -16.04 -7.51
C THR A 641 25.16 -16.72 -6.22
N PRO A 642 24.46 -17.77 -5.76
CA PRO A 642 24.89 -18.48 -4.56
C PRO A 642 26.31 -19.02 -4.79
N PRO A 643 27.16 -19.04 -3.75
CA PRO A 643 28.43 -19.74 -3.87
C PRO A 643 28.18 -21.23 -4.18
N PRO A 644 29.14 -21.92 -4.81
CA PRO A 644 29.12 -23.38 -4.93
C PRO A 644 28.78 -24.04 -3.58
N VAL A 645 28.07 -25.17 -3.59
CA VAL A 645 27.61 -25.86 -2.37
C VAL A 645 28.75 -26.07 -1.36
N GLU A 646 29.96 -26.33 -1.85
CA GLU A 646 31.18 -26.55 -1.08
C GLU A 646 31.76 -25.27 -0.42
N GLU A 647 31.34 -24.09 -0.87
CA GLU A 647 31.82 -22.77 -0.45
C GLU A 647 30.80 -22.00 0.39
N TRP A 648 29.71 -22.64 0.84
CA TRP A 648 28.73 -22.02 1.72
C TRP A 648 29.31 -21.71 3.10
N ASP A 649 29.53 -20.44 3.37
CA ASP A 649 29.93 -19.93 4.68
C ASP A 649 28.77 -19.25 5.43
N PHE A 650 29.07 -18.75 6.63
CA PHE A 650 28.08 -18.07 7.47
C PHE A 650 27.54 -16.77 6.85
N VAL A 651 28.35 -16.08 6.04
CA VAL A 651 27.96 -14.81 5.41
C VAL A 651 26.99 -15.10 4.27
N ALA A 652 27.29 -16.07 3.41
CA ALA A 652 26.41 -16.53 2.35
C ALA A 652 25.05 -17.00 2.90
N MET A 653 25.06 -17.75 4.01
CA MET A 653 23.83 -18.19 4.67
C MET A 653 22.98 -17.04 5.20
N ASN A 654 23.59 -16.01 5.81
CA ASN A 654 22.84 -14.85 6.30
C ASN A 654 22.32 -13.95 5.17
N ASN A 655 23.07 -13.80 4.08
CA ASN A 655 22.62 -13.03 2.92
C ASN A 655 21.42 -13.72 2.27
N PHE A 656 21.52 -15.02 2.00
CA PHE A 656 20.41 -15.82 1.46
C PHE A 656 19.17 -15.74 2.35
N LYS A 657 19.34 -15.86 3.67
CA LYS A 657 18.26 -15.64 4.64
C LYS A 657 17.64 -14.24 4.52
N GLY A 658 18.47 -13.20 4.41
CA GLY A 658 18.03 -11.81 4.25
C GLY A 658 17.17 -11.60 3.01
N ASP A 659 17.60 -12.18 1.88
CA ASP A 659 16.92 -12.06 0.59
C ASP A 659 15.54 -12.73 0.63
N ILE A 660 15.47 -13.99 1.11
CA ILE A 660 14.19 -14.70 1.23
C ILE A 660 13.26 -14.03 2.24
N ALA A 661 13.80 -13.56 3.37
CA ALA A 661 13.00 -12.82 4.35
C ALA A 661 12.47 -11.50 3.76
N MET A 662 13.22 -10.82 2.88
CA MET A 662 12.76 -9.61 2.21
C MET A 662 11.63 -9.89 1.22
N ILE A 663 11.71 -11.00 0.48
CA ILE A 663 10.62 -11.46 -0.42
C ILE A 663 9.34 -11.68 0.40
N PHE A 664 9.39 -12.49 1.46
CA PHE A 664 8.21 -12.81 2.28
C PHE A 664 7.79 -11.72 3.27
N LYS A 665 8.54 -10.62 3.37
CA LYS A 665 8.11 -9.38 4.04
C LYS A 665 7.62 -8.31 3.07
N SER A 666 7.85 -8.49 1.76
CA SER A 666 7.40 -7.55 0.73
C SER A 666 5.87 -7.52 0.68
N GLY A 667 5.30 -6.35 0.37
CA GLY A 667 3.85 -6.12 0.51
C GLY A 667 2.96 -7.12 -0.23
N LYS A 668 3.38 -7.63 -1.40
CA LYS A 668 2.61 -8.60 -2.19
C LYS A 668 2.71 -10.04 -1.68
N TYR A 669 3.78 -10.43 -0.99
CA TYR A 669 4.06 -11.82 -0.61
C TYR A 669 4.19 -12.00 0.90
N LYS A 670 3.59 -11.09 1.67
CA LYS A 670 3.68 -11.08 3.13
C LYS A 670 2.99 -12.32 3.70
N ILE A 671 3.75 -13.30 4.20
CA ILE A 671 3.21 -14.61 4.64
C ILE A 671 2.53 -14.59 6.02
N ALA A 672 2.74 -13.53 6.80
CA ALA A 672 2.26 -13.40 8.17
C ALA A 672 0.74 -13.70 8.37
N PRO A 673 -0.17 -13.26 7.47
CA PRO A 673 -1.60 -13.58 7.60
C PRO A 673 -1.92 -15.08 7.60
N MET A 674 -1.09 -15.94 6.95
CA MET A 674 -1.33 -17.39 6.94
C MET A 674 -1.16 -18.07 8.30
N PHE A 675 -0.58 -17.38 9.29
CA PHE A 675 -0.32 -17.90 10.63
C PHE A 675 -1.40 -17.51 11.65
N VAL A 676 -2.24 -16.53 11.34
CA VAL A 676 -3.25 -15.95 12.25
C VAL A 676 -4.61 -15.74 11.61
N GLY A 677 -4.76 -16.05 10.32
CA GLY A 677 -5.98 -15.92 9.55
C GLY A 677 -6.27 -17.18 8.74
N ASN A 678 -7.57 -17.47 8.56
CA ASN A 678 -8.15 -18.55 7.75
C ASN A 678 -8.24 -19.96 8.37
N THR A 679 -7.98 -20.10 9.66
CA THR A 679 -8.16 -21.39 10.37
C THR A 679 -9.44 -21.48 11.17
N PHE A 680 -10.17 -20.39 11.39
CA PHE A 680 -11.49 -20.41 12.00
C PHE A 680 -12.26 -19.18 11.53
N PHE A 681 -13.59 -19.18 11.69
CA PHE A 681 -14.41 -18.01 11.45
C PHE A 681 -15.48 -17.86 12.53
N MET A 682 -15.57 -16.67 13.12
CA MET A 682 -16.60 -16.32 14.09
C MET A 682 -17.72 -15.53 13.42
N SER A 683 -18.89 -16.14 13.40
CA SER A 683 -20.12 -15.56 12.88
C SER A 683 -20.95 -14.93 14.00
N SER A 684 -21.77 -13.94 13.64
CA SER A 684 -22.69 -13.29 14.57
C SER A 684 -23.78 -12.54 13.81
N GLU A 685 -25.04 -12.72 14.19
CA GLU A 685 -26.15 -11.88 13.72
C GLU A 685 -26.22 -10.52 14.46
N GLU A 686 -25.67 -10.42 15.68
CA GLU A 686 -25.80 -9.23 16.55
C GLU A 686 -24.63 -8.22 16.44
N PHE A 687 -23.41 -8.73 16.32
CA PHE A 687 -22.15 -7.98 16.29
C PHE A 687 -21.46 -8.03 14.92
N PRO A 688 -21.60 -7.00 14.07
CA PRO A 688 -20.91 -6.93 12.77
C PRO A 688 -19.40 -6.96 12.92
N ALA A 689 -18.69 -7.64 12.01
CA ALA A 689 -17.23 -7.75 12.01
C ALA A 689 -16.62 -8.47 13.25
N ILE A 690 -17.39 -9.27 14.00
CA ILE A 690 -16.89 -9.91 15.23
C ILE A 690 -15.64 -10.78 15.00
N GLN A 691 -15.52 -11.42 13.83
CA GLN A 691 -14.31 -12.16 13.45
C GLN A 691 -13.05 -11.29 13.50
N GLU A 692 -13.14 -10.02 13.06
CA GLU A 692 -12.03 -9.09 13.04
C GLU A 692 -11.59 -8.70 14.46
N VAL A 693 -12.54 -8.64 15.40
CA VAL A 693 -12.29 -8.38 16.82
C VAL A 693 -11.59 -9.58 17.47
N ILE A 694 -12.11 -10.78 17.22
CA ILE A 694 -11.69 -11.99 17.93
C ILE A 694 -10.35 -12.49 17.40
N LYS A 695 -10.08 -12.42 16.09
CA LYS A 695 -8.75 -12.76 15.54
C LYS A 695 -7.62 -11.93 16.17
N MET A 696 -7.89 -10.68 16.52
CA MET A 696 -6.93 -9.79 17.17
C MET A 696 -6.62 -10.17 18.62
N PHE A 697 -7.46 -10.97 19.29
CA PHE A 697 -7.15 -11.48 20.63
C PHE A 697 -5.89 -12.36 20.57
N GLY A 698 -5.71 -13.14 19.50
CA GLY A 698 -4.54 -13.99 19.26
C GLY A 698 -3.25 -13.29 18.82
N MET A 699 -3.28 -11.98 18.54
CA MET A 699 -2.12 -11.25 18.02
C MET A 699 -1.35 -10.49 19.12
N PRO A 700 0.00 -10.55 19.16
CA PRO A 700 0.85 -9.86 20.16
C PRO A 700 1.06 -8.36 19.83
N VAL A 701 0.07 -7.71 19.23
CA VAL A 701 0.19 -6.36 18.70
C VAL A 701 0.08 -5.32 19.81
N ASP A 702 1.20 -4.71 20.19
CA ASP A 702 1.24 -3.51 21.04
C ASP A 702 1.48 -2.26 20.18
N LYS A 703 0.39 -1.66 19.68
CA LYS A 703 0.45 -0.42 18.89
C LYS A 703 0.54 0.84 19.74
N LEU A 704 0.40 0.75 21.06
CA LEU A 704 0.35 1.91 21.94
C LEU A 704 1.64 2.75 21.89
N PRO A 705 2.86 2.17 21.93
CA PRO A 705 4.09 2.95 21.78
C PRO A 705 4.21 3.64 20.42
N ALA A 706 3.80 2.95 19.34
CA ALA A 706 3.87 3.50 17.99
C ALA A 706 2.86 4.63 17.77
N ALA A 707 1.65 4.52 18.31
CA ALA A 707 0.66 5.58 18.28
C ALA A 707 1.07 6.81 19.11
N MET A 708 1.79 6.63 20.23
CA MET A 708 2.36 7.78 20.94
C MET A 708 3.43 8.52 20.12
N GLN A 709 4.19 7.82 19.28
CA GLN A 709 5.19 8.44 18.40
C GLN A 709 4.55 9.10 17.16
N ALA A 710 3.40 8.59 16.73
CA ALA A 710 2.62 9.11 15.62
C ALA A 710 1.13 9.33 15.98
N PRO A 711 0.82 10.28 16.90
CA PRO A 711 -0.54 10.50 17.39
C PRO A 711 -1.55 10.84 16.29
N GLU A 712 -1.07 11.45 15.20
CA GLU A 712 -1.83 11.75 14.01
C GLU A 712 -2.54 10.52 13.40
N ARG A 713 -2.03 9.30 13.61
CA ARG A 713 -2.63 8.06 13.11
C ARG A 713 -3.90 7.64 13.84
N VAL A 714 -4.10 8.12 15.07
CA VAL A 714 -5.27 7.78 15.90
C VAL A 714 -6.25 8.95 15.95
N ARG A 715 -5.83 10.14 15.50
CA ARG A 715 -6.63 11.36 15.55
C ARG A 715 -7.97 11.21 14.85
N ASP A 716 -7.98 10.66 13.63
CA ASP A 716 -9.21 10.60 12.83
C ASP A 716 -10.20 9.58 13.43
N VAL A 717 -9.69 8.46 13.98
CA VAL A 717 -10.47 7.50 14.77
C VAL A 717 -11.05 8.13 16.03
N ALA A 718 -10.21 8.83 16.82
CA ALA A 718 -10.64 9.49 18.04
C ALA A 718 -11.65 10.62 17.77
N ALA A 719 -11.48 11.36 16.67
CA ALA A 719 -12.40 12.41 16.24
C ALA A 719 -13.78 11.86 15.87
N TYR A 720 -13.84 10.69 15.22
CA TYR A 720 -15.10 10.03 14.90
C TYR A 720 -15.79 9.50 16.17
N LEU A 721 -15.08 8.68 16.95
CA LEU A 721 -15.61 7.98 18.12
C LEU A 721 -15.90 8.90 19.32
N LYS A 722 -15.47 10.15 19.26
CA LYS A 722 -15.81 11.16 20.26
C LYS A 722 -17.31 11.35 20.40
N ASP A 723 -18.04 11.31 19.28
CA ASP A 723 -19.48 11.63 19.20
C ASP A 723 -20.28 10.52 18.47
N HIS A 724 -19.66 9.39 18.12
CA HIS A 724 -20.28 8.26 17.42
C HIS A 724 -19.83 6.91 17.98
N SER A 725 -20.68 5.91 17.83
CA SER A 725 -20.42 4.53 18.21
C SER A 725 -19.83 3.70 17.07
N LEU A 726 -19.30 2.52 17.39
CA LEU A 726 -18.87 1.57 16.37
C LEU A 726 -20.06 1.05 15.56
N MET A 727 -21.19 0.82 16.21
CA MET A 727 -22.41 0.37 15.53
C MET A 727 -22.86 1.38 14.46
N GLN A 728 -22.78 2.68 14.76
CA GLN A 728 -23.09 3.73 13.78
C GLN A 728 -22.09 3.74 12.61
N ALA A 729 -20.81 3.47 12.86
CA ALA A 729 -19.75 3.47 11.84
C ALA A 729 -20.01 2.47 10.69
N PHE A 730 -20.69 1.34 10.96
CA PHE A 730 -21.05 0.37 9.93
C PHE A 730 -22.12 0.85 8.94
N THR A 731 -22.91 1.85 9.35
CA THR A 731 -24.05 2.38 8.57
C THR A 731 -23.82 3.80 8.05
N ASP A 732 -22.69 4.42 8.40
CA ASP A 732 -22.37 5.80 8.08
C ASP A 732 -21.64 5.89 6.72
N GLU A 733 -22.34 6.41 5.70
CA GLU A 733 -21.79 6.63 4.36
C GLU A 733 -20.58 7.59 4.33
N GLY A 734 -20.38 8.39 5.39
CA GLY A 734 -19.25 9.29 5.54
C GLY A 734 -17.95 8.61 5.98
N VAL A 735 -18.01 7.36 6.46
CA VAL A 735 -16.86 6.59 6.94
C VAL A 735 -16.30 5.74 5.79
N SER A 736 -15.03 5.94 5.45
CA SER A 736 -14.37 5.08 4.45
C SER A 736 -14.09 3.69 5.03
N PRO A 737 -14.04 2.63 4.20
CA PRO A 737 -13.70 1.28 4.67
C PRO A 737 -12.35 1.20 5.39
N GLU A 738 -11.37 2.02 5.00
CA GLU A 738 -10.08 2.12 5.68
C GLU A 738 -10.23 2.68 7.09
N LEU A 739 -10.98 3.79 7.25
CA LEU A 739 -11.23 4.39 8.56
C LEU A 739 -12.05 3.45 9.45
N LEU A 740 -13.04 2.74 8.91
CA LEU A 740 -13.81 1.73 9.64
C LEU A 740 -12.89 0.60 10.15
N GLY A 741 -11.96 0.11 9.33
CA GLY A 741 -10.95 -0.86 9.74
C GLY A 741 -10.06 -0.35 10.88
N GLU A 742 -9.62 0.91 10.81
CA GLU A 742 -8.85 1.56 11.89
C GLU A 742 -9.68 1.71 13.18
N ILE A 743 -10.96 2.07 13.07
CA ILE A 743 -11.89 2.17 14.20
C ILE A 743 -12.05 0.80 14.89
N ILE A 744 -12.31 -0.27 14.13
CA ILE A 744 -12.45 -1.64 14.66
C ILE A 744 -11.17 -2.05 15.39
N GLU A 745 -10.00 -1.81 14.76
CA GLU A 745 -8.72 -2.17 15.33
C GLU A 745 -8.46 -1.47 16.67
N TRP A 746 -8.62 -0.15 16.73
CA TRP A 746 -8.34 0.63 17.93
C TRP A 746 -9.31 0.35 19.07
N LYS A 747 -10.60 0.18 18.78
CA LYS A 747 -11.56 -0.26 19.79
C LYS A 747 -11.25 -1.68 20.28
N THR A 748 -10.74 -2.56 19.42
CA THR A 748 -10.39 -3.94 19.81
C THR A 748 -9.18 -3.94 20.76
N ILE A 749 -8.20 -3.07 20.53
CA ILE A 749 -7.08 -2.87 21.47
C ILE A 749 -7.62 -2.41 22.83
N GLU A 750 -8.57 -1.48 22.87
CA GLU A 750 -9.21 -1.03 24.11
C GLU A 750 -9.94 -2.17 24.84
N LEU A 751 -10.77 -2.96 24.13
CA LEU A 751 -11.45 -4.12 24.72
C LEU A 751 -10.45 -5.13 25.28
N LYS A 752 -9.36 -5.39 24.55
CA LYS A 752 -8.32 -6.34 24.95
C LYS A 752 -7.62 -5.88 26.23
N GLU A 753 -7.25 -4.61 26.35
CA GLU A 753 -6.60 -4.08 27.56
C GLU A 753 -7.56 -4.04 28.76
N TYR A 754 -8.86 -3.81 28.52
CA TYR A 754 -9.88 -3.97 29.55
C TYR A 754 -9.98 -5.42 30.05
N LEU A 755 -10.12 -6.40 29.15
CA LEU A 755 -10.22 -7.82 29.54
C LEU A 755 -8.96 -8.31 30.25
N LYS A 756 -7.77 -7.83 29.85
CA LYS A 756 -6.52 -8.09 30.56
C LYS A 756 -6.50 -7.49 31.97
N HIS A 757 -7.12 -6.33 32.19
CA HIS A 757 -7.26 -5.74 33.52
C HIS A 757 -8.07 -6.66 34.43
N GLU A 758 -9.21 -7.15 33.95
CA GLU A 758 -10.12 -7.98 34.73
C GLU A 758 -9.61 -9.41 34.98
N LEU A 759 -8.98 -10.04 33.97
CA LEU A 759 -8.63 -11.46 34.02
C LEU A 759 -7.14 -11.76 34.16
N SER A 760 -6.25 -10.80 33.92
CA SER A 760 -4.83 -10.97 33.54
C SER A 760 -4.61 -11.45 32.10
N GLU A 761 -3.42 -11.14 31.58
CA GLU A 761 -2.99 -11.50 30.23
C GLU A 761 -2.92 -13.02 30.01
N GLU A 762 -2.42 -13.78 31.00
CA GLU A 762 -2.26 -15.23 30.93
C GLU A 762 -3.61 -15.96 30.81
N LYS A 763 -4.62 -15.54 31.59
CA LYS A 763 -5.95 -16.17 31.56
C LYS A 763 -6.69 -15.90 30.24
N LEU A 764 -6.70 -14.64 29.79
CA LEU A 764 -7.38 -14.26 28.56
C LEU A 764 -6.83 -15.04 27.36
N TYR A 765 -5.50 -15.09 27.23
CA TYR A 765 -4.86 -15.82 26.13
C TYR A 765 -4.95 -17.32 26.29
N GLY A 766 -4.87 -17.83 27.53
CA GLY A 766 -5.09 -19.25 27.80
C GLY A 766 -6.46 -19.72 27.33
N PHE A 767 -7.51 -18.95 27.61
CA PHE A 767 -8.87 -19.22 27.11
C PHE A 767 -8.94 -19.15 25.59
N TYR A 768 -8.54 -18.02 24.98
CA TYR A 768 -8.60 -17.82 23.54
C TYR A 768 -7.87 -18.94 22.78
N ASN A 769 -6.66 -19.28 23.22
CA ASN A 769 -5.87 -20.30 22.57
C ASN A 769 -6.56 -21.66 22.66
N ARG A 770 -7.07 -22.08 23.83
CA ARG A 770 -7.81 -23.35 24.00
C ARG A 770 -9.05 -23.40 23.11
N PHE A 771 -9.87 -22.35 23.14
CA PHE A 771 -11.06 -22.25 22.29
C PHE A 771 -10.70 -22.43 20.82
N LEU A 772 -9.65 -21.74 20.36
CA LEU A 772 -9.19 -21.88 18.99
C LEU A 772 -8.77 -23.32 18.65
N GLN A 773 -8.11 -24.04 19.56
CA GLN A 773 -7.68 -25.43 19.31
C GLN A 773 -8.87 -26.37 19.12
N GLU A 774 -9.93 -26.17 19.90
CA GLU A 774 -11.13 -27.00 19.88
C GLU A 774 -11.98 -26.76 18.63
N HIS A 775 -11.85 -25.56 18.04
CA HIS A 775 -12.67 -25.08 16.91
C HIS A 775 -11.84 -24.75 15.66
N LEU A 776 -10.75 -25.48 15.40
CA LEU A 776 -9.97 -25.32 14.17
C LEU A 776 -10.74 -25.84 12.95
N PHE A 777 -10.67 -25.06 11.88
CA PHE A 777 -11.21 -25.28 10.55
C PHE A 777 -12.74 -25.34 10.51
N GLU A 778 -13.39 -24.51 11.31
CA GLU A 778 -14.85 -24.39 11.34
C GLU A 778 -15.34 -22.96 11.54
N THR A 779 -16.64 -22.78 11.26
CA THR A 779 -17.38 -21.56 11.54
C THR A 779 -18.15 -21.74 12.85
N VAL A 780 -17.95 -20.82 13.79
CA VAL A 780 -18.54 -20.86 15.14
C VAL A 780 -19.39 -19.60 15.37
N ASP A 781 -20.50 -19.74 16.09
CA ASP A 781 -21.31 -18.60 16.53
C ASP A 781 -20.69 -17.93 17.77
N ILE A 782 -20.66 -16.61 17.81
CA ILE A 782 -20.18 -15.83 18.96
C ILE A 782 -20.84 -16.22 20.29
N ASP A 783 -22.08 -16.72 20.25
CA ASP A 783 -22.82 -17.12 21.44
C ASP A 783 -22.13 -18.25 22.19
N LEU A 784 -21.58 -19.25 21.47
CA LEU A 784 -20.82 -20.34 22.09
C LEU A 784 -19.56 -19.80 22.80
N PHE A 785 -18.82 -18.90 22.15
CA PHE A 785 -17.63 -18.27 22.74
C PHE A 785 -17.98 -17.50 24.01
N CYS A 786 -19.08 -16.75 24.00
CA CYS A 786 -19.54 -15.99 25.17
C CYS A 786 -20.03 -16.89 26.31
N GLU A 787 -20.73 -17.99 26.00
CA GLU A 787 -21.19 -18.97 26.98
C GLU A 787 -20.02 -19.65 27.70
N GLU A 788 -19.00 -20.09 26.95
CA GLU A 788 -17.81 -20.70 27.52
C GLU A 788 -16.99 -19.70 28.34
N PHE A 789 -16.87 -18.45 27.86
CA PHE A 789 -16.21 -17.38 28.58
C PHE A 789 -16.93 -17.08 29.92
N MET A 790 -18.26 -17.02 29.90
CA MET A 790 -19.08 -16.84 31.10
C MET A 790 -18.91 -18.01 32.08
N LYS A 791 -18.86 -19.24 31.58
CA LYS A 791 -18.66 -20.45 32.40
C LYS A 791 -17.28 -20.47 33.08
N GLU A 792 -16.24 -20.03 32.39
CA GLU A 792 -14.87 -20.03 32.94
C GLU A 792 -14.61 -18.86 33.91
N PHE A 793 -15.08 -17.65 33.57
CA PHE A 793 -14.70 -16.44 34.30
C PHE A 793 -15.85 -15.79 35.09
N GLY A 794 -17.09 -16.24 34.91
CA GLY A 794 -18.27 -15.61 35.52
C GLY A 794 -18.56 -14.19 35.00
N MET A 795 -18.03 -13.84 33.83
CA MET A 795 -18.18 -12.53 33.20
C MET A 795 -19.06 -12.62 31.95
N ASP A 796 -20.08 -11.76 31.88
CA ASP A 796 -20.96 -11.66 30.72
C ASP A 796 -20.28 -10.87 29.59
N LEU A 797 -19.52 -11.58 28.76
CA LEU A 797 -18.83 -10.98 27.62
C LEU A 797 -19.80 -10.46 26.57
N LYS A 798 -20.98 -11.09 26.40
CA LYS A 798 -21.97 -10.70 25.41
C LYS A 798 -22.53 -9.30 25.72
N GLU A 799 -22.88 -9.05 26.98
CA GLU A 799 -23.32 -7.73 27.42
C GLU A 799 -22.21 -6.67 27.35
N ARG A 800 -20.96 -7.08 27.64
CA ARG A 800 -19.80 -6.19 27.47
C ARG A 800 -19.61 -5.79 26.00
N LEU A 801 -19.76 -6.73 25.06
CA LEU A 801 -19.70 -6.45 23.63
C LEU A 801 -20.81 -5.48 23.21
N ARG A 802 -22.06 -5.68 23.65
CA ARG A 802 -23.16 -4.72 23.37
C ARG A 802 -22.82 -3.30 23.79
N THR A 803 -22.35 -3.13 25.02
CA THR A 803 -21.92 -1.82 25.53
C THR A 803 -20.77 -1.26 24.70
N TRP A 804 -19.80 -2.09 24.35
CA TRP A 804 -18.65 -1.68 23.54
C TRP A 804 -19.03 -1.25 22.12
N TYR A 805 -19.95 -1.95 21.44
CA TYR A 805 -20.44 -1.58 20.10
C TYR A 805 -21.25 -0.28 20.12
N THR A 806 -22.07 -0.08 21.16
CA THR A 806 -23.05 1.03 21.24
C THR A 806 -22.53 2.29 21.92
N ARG A 807 -21.42 2.23 22.68
CA ARG A 807 -20.81 3.42 23.29
C ARG A 807 -20.43 4.44 22.23
N ASP A 808 -20.98 5.65 22.37
CA ASP A 808 -20.95 6.75 21.40
C ASP A 808 -20.04 7.92 21.80
N HIS A 809 -19.27 7.76 22.88
CA HIS A 809 -18.31 8.76 23.32
C HIS A 809 -17.06 8.12 23.94
N LEU A 810 -15.96 8.89 23.93
CA LEU A 810 -14.66 8.48 24.47
C LEU A 810 -14.40 9.08 25.86
N PRO A 811 -13.65 8.36 26.72
CA PRO A 811 -13.17 8.93 27.98
C PRO A 811 -12.21 10.10 27.73
N VAL A 812 -12.03 10.91 28.76
CA VAL A 812 -11.02 11.97 28.82
C VAL A 812 -10.14 11.66 30.02
N LEU A 813 -8.82 11.55 29.85
CA LEU A 813 -7.90 11.26 30.95
C LEU A 813 -6.87 12.39 31.06
N LEU A 814 -7.04 13.24 32.06
CA LEU A 814 -6.10 14.33 32.33
C LEU A 814 -4.97 13.81 33.21
N LEU A 815 -3.73 14.12 32.86
CA LEU A 815 -2.53 13.72 33.61
C LEU A 815 -1.83 14.94 34.19
N GLU A 816 -1.55 14.91 35.49
CA GLU A 816 -0.80 15.95 36.21
C GLU A 816 0.20 15.31 37.18
N ASP A 817 1.16 16.11 37.66
CA ASP A 817 2.20 15.65 38.60
C ASP A 817 2.98 14.39 38.12
N VAL A 818 3.18 14.24 36.80
CA VAL A 818 3.92 13.12 36.22
C VAL A 818 5.41 13.27 36.53
N VAL A 819 5.91 12.42 37.43
CA VAL A 819 7.28 12.45 37.95
C VAL A 819 7.90 11.07 37.84
N LEU A 820 9.13 11.02 37.33
CA LEU A 820 9.98 9.83 37.34
C LEU A 820 11.25 10.13 38.13
N THR A 821 11.59 9.25 39.06
CA THR A 821 12.77 9.36 39.92
C THR A 821 13.66 8.12 39.80
N GLU A 822 14.97 8.32 39.86
CA GLU A 822 15.93 7.20 39.83
C GLU A 822 16.10 6.59 41.23
N LEU A 823 15.84 5.30 41.39
CA LEU A 823 16.07 4.62 42.67
C LEU A 823 17.58 4.33 42.87
N PRO A 824 18.11 4.47 44.10
CA PRO A 824 19.48 4.07 44.41
C PRO A 824 19.69 2.56 44.21
N GLU A 825 20.92 2.16 43.85
CA GLU A 825 21.27 0.76 43.59
C GLU A 825 21.05 -0.10 44.85
N GLU A 826 20.29 -1.19 44.73
CA GLU A 826 20.29 -2.26 45.74
C GLU A 826 21.60 -3.04 45.59
N GLU A 827 22.48 -2.96 46.58
CA GLU A 827 23.68 -3.81 46.70
C GLU A 827 23.26 -5.28 46.93
N ASP A 828 22.78 -5.96 45.90
CA ASP A 828 22.65 -7.42 45.94
C ASP A 828 23.57 -8.02 44.89
N GLY A 829 24.64 -8.66 45.39
CA GLY A 829 25.76 -9.14 44.61
C GLY A 829 25.36 -10.27 43.66
N GLY A 830 25.35 -10.00 42.35
CA GLY A 830 25.21 -11.04 41.34
C GLY A 830 24.91 -10.49 39.94
N GLU A 831 25.94 -10.48 39.10
CA GLU A 831 25.97 -10.36 37.63
C GLU A 831 25.48 -9.05 36.95
N GLU A 832 26.37 -8.54 36.09
CA GLU A 832 26.27 -7.34 35.29
C GLU A 832 25.05 -7.33 34.35
N ARG A 833 24.41 -6.14 34.22
CA ARG A 833 23.27 -5.77 33.35
C ARG A 833 21.84 -5.94 33.90
N ARG A 834 21.56 -5.57 35.15
CA ARG A 834 20.17 -5.15 35.50
C ARG A 834 19.98 -3.67 35.21
N SER A 835 19.00 -3.35 34.37
CA SER A 835 18.57 -1.97 34.08
C SER A 835 18.18 -1.30 35.41
N LYS A 836 18.73 -0.11 35.69
CA LYS A 836 18.43 0.61 36.95
C LYS A 836 16.92 0.84 37.08
N SER A 837 16.34 0.40 38.20
CA SER A 837 14.92 0.59 38.46
C SER A 837 14.60 2.05 38.73
N ALA A 838 13.39 2.48 38.38
CA ALA A 838 12.92 3.84 38.61
C ALA A 838 11.60 3.83 39.40
N TYR A 839 11.25 4.97 39.99
CA TYR A 839 10.00 5.17 40.69
C TYR A 839 9.17 6.25 39.99
N GLY A 840 7.98 5.86 39.53
CA GLY A 840 7.04 6.72 38.81
C GLY A 840 5.86 7.11 39.71
N ARG A 841 5.47 8.37 39.65
CA ARG A 841 4.28 8.91 40.34
C ARG A 841 3.54 9.84 39.40
N PHE A 842 2.22 9.73 39.33
CA PHE A 842 1.38 10.65 38.56
C PHE A 842 -0.05 10.69 39.09
N LYS A 843 -0.76 11.77 38.81
CA LYS A 843 -2.20 11.90 39.07
C LYS A 843 -2.97 11.81 37.76
N VAL A 844 -4.10 11.12 37.80
CA VAL A 844 -5.02 10.98 36.68
C VAL A 844 -6.43 11.38 37.12
N TYR A 845 -7.11 12.17 36.30
CA TYR A 845 -8.51 12.53 36.50
C TYR A 845 -9.32 12.26 35.24
N ASN A 846 -10.46 11.60 35.41
CA ASN A 846 -11.43 11.41 34.34
C ASN A 846 -12.64 12.33 34.56
N PRO A 847 -12.72 13.49 33.88
CA PRO A 847 -13.89 14.36 33.97
C PRO A 847 -15.10 13.85 33.17
N GLY A 848 -14.95 12.79 32.37
CA GLY A 848 -16.02 12.22 31.57
C GLY A 848 -16.90 11.24 32.36
N ASP A 849 -17.96 10.78 31.71
CA ASP A 849 -18.95 9.87 32.31
C ASP A 849 -18.61 8.39 32.12
N VAL A 850 -17.74 8.06 31.16
CA VAL A 850 -17.32 6.68 30.86
C VAL A 850 -15.95 6.37 31.43
N GLU A 851 -15.76 5.12 31.83
CA GLU A 851 -14.48 4.61 32.28
C GLU A 851 -13.41 4.68 31.18
N GLY A 852 -12.16 4.93 31.59
CA GLY A 852 -10.99 4.89 30.73
C GLY A 852 -9.96 3.88 31.21
N VAL A 853 -9.34 3.17 30.26
CA VAL A 853 -8.24 2.23 30.54
C VAL A 853 -6.91 2.94 30.37
N LEU A 854 -6.12 2.98 31.43
CA LEU A 854 -4.77 3.52 31.45
C LEU A 854 -3.76 2.38 31.53
N VAL A 855 -2.81 2.32 30.60
CA VAL A 855 -1.74 1.33 30.54
C VAL A 855 -0.41 1.96 30.95
N VAL A 856 0.30 1.31 31.87
CA VAL A 856 1.65 1.69 32.29
C VAL A 856 2.60 0.51 32.08
N SER A 857 3.44 0.62 31.06
CA SER A 857 4.33 -0.47 30.64
C SER A 857 5.38 -0.80 31.69
N ALA A 858 5.50 -2.08 32.07
CA ALA A 858 6.48 -2.59 33.03
C ALA A 858 6.41 -1.97 34.44
N ALA A 859 5.21 -1.54 34.87
CA ALA A 859 4.96 -1.09 36.22
C ALA A 859 4.76 -2.25 37.21
N ARG A 860 5.18 -2.02 38.46
CA ARG A 860 4.97 -2.91 39.60
C ARG A 860 4.38 -2.18 40.79
N ILE A 861 3.47 -2.87 41.48
CA ILE A 861 2.93 -2.46 42.77
C ILE A 861 3.17 -3.61 43.75
N LYS A 862 3.83 -3.32 44.88
CA LYS A 862 4.18 -4.33 45.91
C LYS A 862 4.89 -5.58 45.36
N GLY A 863 5.68 -5.43 44.29
CA GLY A 863 6.42 -6.51 43.64
C GLY A 863 5.66 -7.24 42.52
N GLU A 864 4.35 -7.11 42.46
CA GLU A 864 3.49 -7.68 41.42
C GLU A 864 3.46 -6.79 40.18
N LYS A 865 3.46 -7.39 38.99
CA LYS A 865 3.33 -6.66 37.73
C LYS A 865 1.90 -6.15 37.60
N VAL A 866 1.74 -4.84 37.43
CA VAL A 866 0.43 -4.20 37.20
C VAL A 866 0.55 -3.37 35.94
N ARG A 867 -0.13 -3.80 34.87
CA ARG A 867 -0.01 -3.20 33.54
C ARG A 867 -1.07 -2.15 33.26
N SER A 868 -2.29 -2.33 33.77
CA SER A 868 -3.44 -1.48 33.44
C SER A 868 -4.19 -1.03 34.68
N PHE A 869 -4.82 0.15 34.58
CA PHE A 869 -5.61 0.80 35.60
C PHE A 869 -6.92 1.28 34.99
N LEU A 870 -8.04 0.93 35.62
CA LEU A 870 -9.35 1.44 35.24
C LEU A 870 -9.67 2.71 36.04
N ILE A 871 -10.00 3.80 35.32
CA ILE A 871 -10.36 5.10 35.90
C ILE A 871 -11.82 5.36 35.59
N GLN A 872 -12.67 5.30 36.61
CA GLN A 872 -14.12 5.49 36.46
C GLN A 872 -14.45 6.95 36.13
N GLY A 873 -15.67 7.19 35.63
CA GLY A 873 -16.15 8.54 35.38
C GLY A 873 -16.14 9.38 36.66
N HIS A 874 -15.72 10.64 36.56
CA HIS A 874 -15.55 11.58 37.67
C HIS A 874 -14.54 11.14 38.77
N GLU A 875 -13.71 10.13 38.50
CA GLU A 875 -12.74 9.61 39.45
C GLU A 875 -11.36 10.28 39.30
N CYS A 876 -10.72 10.62 40.42
CA CYS A 876 -9.35 11.12 40.48
C CYS A 876 -8.47 10.21 41.35
N LYS A 877 -7.35 9.75 40.78
CA LYS A 877 -6.41 8.81 41.40
C LYS A 877 -4.98 9.33 41.33
N GLU A 878 -4.19 9.06 42.36
CA GLU A 878 -2.74 9.13 42.34
C GLU A 878 -2.18 7.70 42.23
N ILE A 879 -1.36 7.46 41.22
CA ILE A 879 -0.75 6.16 40.94
C ILE A 879 0.75 6.25 41.18
N ARG A 880 1.25 5.34 42.02
CA ARG A 880 2.67 5.23 42.40
C ARG A 880 3.19 3.83 42.08
N VAL A 881 4.21 3.75 41.22
CA VAL A 881 4.69 2.48 40.65
C VAL A 881 6.22 2.39 40.67
N LYS A 882 6.73 1.16 40.85
CA LYS A 882 8.14 0.84 40.59
C LYS A 882 8.26 0.37 39.13
N MET A 883 9.25 0.87 38.41
CA MET A 883 9.49 0.56 37.00
C MET A 883 10.71 -0.35 36.86
N ASP A 884 10.59 -1.39 36.03
CA ASP A 884 11.68 -2.35 35.74
C ASP A 884 12.78 -1.78 34.81
N TYR A 885 12.66 -0.52 34.39
CA TYR A 885 13.62 0.21 33.58
C TYR A 885 13.58 1.73 33.86
N ARG A 886 14.59 2.48 33.36
CA ARG A 886 14.64 3.95 33.43
C ARG A 886 13.71 4.62 32.43
N GLY A 887 12.41 4.55 32.67
CA GLY A 887 11.41 5.28 31.89
C GLY A 887 10.02 5.13 32.48
N LEU A 888 9.12 6.06 32.12
CA LEU A 888 7.71 6.00 32.48
C LEU A 888 6.90 6.25 31.22
N MET A 889 6.16 5.22 30.79
CA MET A 889 5.31 5.29 29.62
C MET A 889 3.87 5.04 30.06
N ILE A 890 3.06 6.08 29.99
CA ILE A 890 1.64 6.06 30.32
C ILE A 890 0.89 6.19 29.00
N THR A 891 0.00 5.25 28.69
CA THR A 891 -0.79 5.26 27.46
C THR A 891 -2.25 4.94 27.75
N SER A 892 -3.15 5.36 26.87
CA SER A 892 -4.53 4.91 26.84
C SER A 892 -4.82 4.41 25.42
N PRO A 893 -5.42 3.21 25.26
CA PRO A 893 -5.79 2.70 23.94
C PRO A 893 -6.73 3.60 23.16
N LEU A 894 -7.73 4.18 23.83
CA LEU A 894 -8.76 4.99 23.18
C LEU A 894 -9.29 6.05 24.15
N VAL A 895 -8.99 7.30 23.84
CA VAL A 895 -9.30 8.47 24.68
C VAL A 895 -9.39 9.69 23.76
N GLN A 896 -10.10 10.74 24.19
CA GLN A 896 -10.10 12.01 23.44
C GLN A 896 -8.75 12.72 23.46
N ASN A 897 -7.85 12.36 24.39
CA ASN A 897 -6.55 12.98 24.51
C ASN A 897 -5.66 12.69 23.30
N ILE A 898 -4.98 13.73 22.80
CA ILE A 898 -4.06 13.65 21.66
C ILE A 898 -2.77 14.39 22.03
N PRO A 899 -1.62 13.70 22.24
CA PRO A 899 -1.44 12.25 22.23
C PRO A 899 -2.27 11.51 23.28
N SER A 900 -2.47 10.21 23.07
CA SER A 900 -3.24 9.33 23.96
C SER A 900 -2.52 8.96 25.26
N GLY A 901 -1.48 9.69 25.67
CA GLY A 901 -0.65 9.36 26.81
C GLY A 901 0.55 10.28 27.02
N ARG A 902 1.41 9.91 27.98
CA ARG A 902 2.65 10.63 28.32
C ARG A 902 3.82 9.66 28.46
N TRP A 903 4.85 9.89 27.66
CA TRP A 903 6.18 9.31 27.83
C TRP A 903 7.12 10.30 28.51
N VAL A 904 7.71 9.91 29.64
CA VAL A 904 8.79 10.65 30.32
C VAL A 904 10.14 10.13 29.80
N LEU A 905 10.92 11.02 29.20
CA LEU A 905 12.24 10.72 28.64
C LEU A 905 13.35 10.84 29.68
N THR A 906 14.56 10.36 29.34
CA THR A 906 15.70 10.30 30.26
C THR A 906 16.18 11.65 30.77
N ASP A 907 15.98 12.71 30.00
CA ASP A 907 16.32 14.09 30.36
C ASP A 907 15.32 14.75 31.32
N GLU A 908 14.17 14.10 31.58
CA GLU A 908 13.14 14.56 32.52
C GLU A 908 13.20 13.86 33.89
N ILE A 909 14.15 12.92 34.09
CA ILE A 909 14.31 12.15 35.34
C ILE A 909 14.81 13.04 36.48
N ARG A 910 14.16 12.96 37.64
CA ARG A 910 14.53 13.70 38.85
C ARG A 910 15.32 12.83 39.84
N PRO A 911 16.14 13.43 40.72
CA PRO A 911 16.69 12.74 41.88
C PRO A 911 15.57 12.18 42.76
N PHE A 912 15.82 11.05 43.43
CA PHE A 912 14.85 10.45 44.33
C PHE A 912 14.64 11.29 45.60
N GLU A 913 13.38 11.65 45.86
CA GLU A 913 12.93 12.35 47.07
C GLU A 913 11.64 11.69 47.58
N GLY A 914 11.67 11.11 48.79
CA GLY A 914 10.48 10.58 49.46
C GLY A 914 10.52 9.09 49.76
N ASP A 915 9.34 8.48 49.89
CA ASP A 915 9.18 7.04 50.10
C ASP A 915 9.02 6.28 48.77
N THR A 916 9.24 4.97 48.79
CA THR A 916 9.05 4.07 47.65
C THR A 916 7.68 3.37 47.70
N LEU A 917 6.71 3.92 48.43
CA LEU A 917 5.40 3.30 48.57
C LEU A 917 4.72 3.25 47.20
N THR A 918 4.32 2.05 46.81
CA THR A 918 3.59 1.80 45.56
C THR A 918 2.14 1.48 45.86
N GLY A 919 1.23 1.93 44.98
CA GLY A 919 -0.20 1.75 45.16
C GLY A 919 -1.02 2.73 44.33
N VAL A 920 -2.34 2.55 44.41
CA VAL A 920 -3.35 3.46 43.85
C VAL A 920 -4.04 4.16 45.02
N PHE A 921 -4.06 5.48 45.00
CA PHE A 921 -4.58 6.32 46.08
C PHE A 921 -5.64 7.28 45.53
N PRO A 922 -6.65 7.68 46.31
CA PRO A 922 -7.57 8.74 45.90
C PRO A 922 -6.80 10.08 45.82
N ALA A 923 -7.14 10.91 44.83
CA ALA A 923 -6.56 12.24 44.65
C ALA A 923 -7.65 13.31 44.51
N ASP A 924 -7.27 14.57 44.70
CA ASP A 924 -8.16 15.72 44.54
C ASP A 924 -8.11 16.25 43.10
N SER A 925 -9.28 16.34 42.45
CA SER A 925 -9.42 16.84 41.09
C SER A 925 -9.17 18.35 40.96
N THR A 926 -9.15 19.10 42.07
CA THR A 926 -8.83 20.54 42.06
C THR A 926 -7.43 20.85 41.52
N VAL A 927 -6.52 19.88 41.50
CA VAL A 927 -5.17 20.00 40.91
C VAL A 927 -5.23 20.32 39.40
N PHE A 928 -6.31 19.92 38.72
CA PHE A 928 -6.50 20.13 37.29
C PHE A 928 -7.21 21.46 36.95
N LEU A 929 -7.56 22.28 37.96
CA LEU A 929 -8.21 23.57 37.75
C LEU A 929 -7.17 24.68 37.50
N PRO A 930 -7.48 25.67 36.63
CA PRO A 930 -6.62 26.84 36.44
C PRO A 930 -6.38 27.57 37.77
N ARG A 931 -5.13 27.98 38.00
CA ARG A 931 -4.77 28.73 39.21
C ARG A 931 -5.36 30.14 39.16
N PRO A 932 -5.92 30.65 40.27
CA PRO A 932 -6.43 32.01 40.33
C PRO A 932 -5.35 33.05 39.99
N GLY A 933 -5.66 34.00 39.10
CA GLY A 933 -4.74 35.06 38.69
C GLY A 933 -3.77 34.71 37.55
N GLU A 934 -3.87 33.50 36.99
CA GLU A 934 -3.19 33.10 35.75
C GLU A 934 -4.13 33.25 34.55
N ILE A 935 -3.64 33.89 33.49
CA ILE A 935 -4.31 33.98 32.19
C ILE A 935 -3.42 33.24 31.20
N ILE A 936 -3.93 32.20 30.55
CA ILE A 936 -3.18 31.40 29.57
C ILE A 936 -3.90 31.52 28.23
N VAL A 937 -3.15 31.76 27.16
CA VAL A 937 -3.64 31.68 25.78
C VAL A 937 -2.76 30.66 25.06
N ASN A 938 -3.37 29.54 24.65
CA ASN A 938 -2.71 28.53 23.83
C ASN A 938 -3.03 28.73 22.34
N ASN A 939 -2.45 27.86 21.50
CA ASN A 939 -2.61 27.81 20.05
C ASN A 939 -4.05 27.53 19.56
N ARG A 940 -4.96 27.05 20.42
CA ARG A 940 -6.36 26.74 20.08
C ARG A 940 -7.34 27.82 20.54
N ASP A 941 -6.88 28.75 21.38
CA ASP A 941 -7.71 29.84 21.89
C ASP A 941 -7.94 30.94 20.86
N LYS A 942 -9.07 31.64 20.96
CA LYS A 942 -9.42 32.79 20.09
C LYS A 942 -8.37 33.91 20.11
N GLY A 943 -7.55 33.96 21.16
CA GLY A 943 -6.47 34.93 21.33
C GLY A 943 -5.24 34.65 20.47
N PHE A 944 -5.11 33.45 19.88
CA PHE A 944 -3.97 33.07 19.05
C PHE A 944 -4.24 33.28 17.56
N LYS A 945 -3.23 33.73 16.81
CA LYS A 945 -3.27 33.79 15.34
C LYS A 945 -1.89 33.73 14.70
N LEU A 946 -1.84 33.17 13.50
CA LEU A 946 -0.66 33.17 12.63
C LEU A 946 -0.73 34.32 11.62
N VAL A 947 0.40 35.00 11.40
CA VAL A 947 0.54 36.11 10.46
C VAL A 947 1.48 35.71 9.33
N GLU A 948 0.98 35.75 8.09
CA GLU A 948 1.68 35.35 6.87
C GLU A 948 1.70 36.47 5.79
N PRO A 949 2.67 36.47 4.85
CA PRO A 949 2.78 37.50 3.80
C PRO A 949 1.59 37.54 2.80
N GLN A 950 1.22 38.74 2.32
CA GLN A 950 0.16 38.91 1.31
C GLN A 950 0.62 38.46 -0.09
N GLY A 951 -0.11 37.53 -0.71
CA GLY A 951 0.17 36.93 -2.04
C GLY A 951 0.13 35.40 -2.06
N GLU A 952 0.30 34.80 -0.89
CA GLU A 952 0.45 33.36 -0.67
C GLU A 952 -0.88 32.59 -0.54
N LYS A 953 -1.99 33.29 -0.24
CA LYS A 953 -3.36 32.74 -0.17
C LYS A 953 -3.91 32.26 -1.51
N LEU A 954 -3.40 32.78 -2.64
CA LEU A 954 -3.84 32.41 -3.99
C LEU A 954 -3.23 31.06 -4.44
N PHE A 955 -1.99 30.78 -4.03
CA PHE A 955 -1.30 29.52 -4.34
C PHE A 955 -1.83 28.32 -3.54
N THR A 956 -2.36 28.55 -2.33
CA THR A 956 -3.01 27.51 -1.50
C THR A 956 -4.29 26.96 -2.11
N LEU A 957 -5.06 27.79 -2.82
CA LEU A 957 -6.30 27.35 -3.48
C LEU A 957 -6.03 26.48 -4.73
N LEU A 958 -4.84 26.64 -5.34
CA LEU A 958 -4.40 25.90 -6.54
C LEU A 958 -3.64 24.60 -6.24
N ARG A 959 -2.92 24.52 -5.11
CA ARG A 959 -2.13 23.32 -4.74
C ARG A 959 -2.89 22.30 -3.89
N GLY A 960 -3.97 22.72 -3.21
CA GLY A 960 -4.60 21.92 -2.15
C GLY A 960 -3.65 21.76 -0.95
N GLY A 961 -4.15 21.94 0.27
CA GLY A 961 -3.33 21.65 1.46
C GLY A 961 -2.85 20.19 1.46
N PRO A 962 -1.71 19.89 2.11
CA PRO A 962 -1.24 18.51 2.22
C PRO A 962 -2.30 17.68 2.98
N LYS A 963 -2.89 16.71 2.28
CA LYS A 963 -3.91 15.79 2.82
C LYS A 963 -3.34 14.65 3.67
N SER A 964 -2.00 14.52 3.78
CA SER A 964 -1.34 13.44 4.52
C SER A 964 -0.06 13.91 5.21
N TRP A 965 0.27 13.27 6.34
CA TRP A 965 1.47 13.52 7.13
C TRP A 965 2.77 13.32 6.33
N ASP A 966 2.80 12.33 5.42
CA ASP A 966 3.96 12.09 4.56
C ASP A 966 4.30 13.27 3.65
N LYS A 967 3.32 14.10 3.27
CA LYS A 967 3.54 15.34 2.53
C LYS A 967 3.97 16.50 3.42
N ALA A 968 3.53 16.54 4.69
CA ALA A 968 4.00 17.52 5.67
C ALA A 968 5.49 17.33 5.99
N ARG A 969 5.97 16.08 5.95
CA ARG A 969 7.39 15.70 6.13
C ARG A 969 8.37 16.44 5.21
N GLN A 970 7.89 17.01 4.10
CA GLN A 970 8.71 17.63 3.06
C GLN A 970 8.71 19.18 3.07
N ASN A 971 7.86 19.86 3.84
CA ASN A 971 7.79 21.34 3.77
C ASN A 971 7.44 22.03 5.11
N TYR A 972 8.48 22.40 5.86
CA TYR A 972 8.40 23.21 7.11
C TYR A 972 8.68 24.71 6.88
N GLU A 973 8.67 25.19 5.63
CA GLU A 973 8.88 26.61 5.32
C GLU A 973 7.69 27.49 5.75
N ARG A 974 6.60 26.89 6.20
CA ARG A 974 5.41 27.55 6.78
C ARG A 974 5.08 26.94 8.14
N TRP A 975 4.15 27.57 8.87
CA TRP A 975 3.59 27.02 10.10
C TRP A 975 2.81 25.74 9.80
N VAL A 976 3.19 24.66 10.47
CA VAL A 976 2.55 23.35 10.40
C VAL A 976 2.14 22.95 11.81
N GLU A 977 0.88 22.54 11.99
CA GLU A 977 0.40 21.97 13.24
C GLU A 977 1.11 20.64 13.50
N MET A 978 1.70 20.49 14.68
CA MET A 978 2.38 19.28 15.13
C MET A 978 1.85 18.87 16.48
N VAL A 979 1.72 17.56 16.70
CA VAL A 979 1.30 16.96 17.97
C VAL A 979 2.51 16.28 18.61
N ASP A 980 2.79 16.60 19.88
CA ASP A 980 3.85 15.98 20.69
C ASP A 980 3.48 16.12 22.18
N ASN A 981 3.87 15.15 22.99
CA ASN A 981 3.51 15.10 24.42
C ASN A 981 4.21 16.16 25.28
N ARG A 982 5.15 16.90 24.69
CA ARG A 982 5.90 17.98 25.34
C ARG A 982 5.42 19.37 24.93
N PHE A 983 4.34 19.48 24.15
CA PHE A 983 3.62 20.74 23.96
C PHE A 983 2.60 20.99 25.08
N TYR A 984 2.26 22.26 25.29
CA TYR A 984 1.24 22.63 26.25
C TYR A 984 -0.16 22.26 25.73
N GLY A 985 -0.98 21.71 26.60
CA GLY A 985 -2.30 21.21 26.23
C GLY A 985 -3.02 20.62 27.44
N THR A 986 -4.33 20.45 27.32
CA THR A 986 -5.15 19.74 28.33
C THR A 986 -5.64 18.42 27.77
N VAL A 987 -6.47 18.48 26.72
CA VAL A 987 -6.93 17.29 25.97
C VAL A 987 -6.06 17.10 24.73
N VAL A 988 -5.73 18.18 24.01
CA VAL A 988 -4.86 18.13 22.83
C VAL A 988 -3.58 18.91 23.12
N HIS A 989 -2.43 18.25 22.94
CA HIS A 989 -1.08 18.79 23.07
C HIS A 989 -0.48 18.98 21.67
N ASP A 990 -0.77 20.13 21.08
CA ASP A 990 -0.31 20.49 19.74
C ASP A 990 0.26 21.91 19.73
N ALA A 991 1.15 22.17 18.78
CA ALA A 991 1.75 23.48 18.58
C ALA A 991 1.99 23.71 17.09
N TYR A 992 2.09 24.98 16.68
CA TYR A 992 2.50 25.31 15.32
C TYR A 992 4.01 25.41 15.24
N CYS A 993 4.61 24.65 14.31
CA CYS A 993 6.05 24.61 14.15
C CYS A 993 6.46 25.05 12.74
N LYS A 994 7.63 25.70 12.64
CA LYS A 994 8.16 26.23 11.38
C LYS A 994 9.68 26.25 11.39
N SER A 995 10.33 26.06 10.24
CA SER A 995 11.77 26.26 10.10
C SER A 995 12.13 27.74 10.15
N VAL A 996 13.28 28.06 10.73
CA VAL A 996 13.81 29.44 10.80
C VAL A 996 13.71 30.16 9.45
N GLY A 997 13.27 31.40 9.49
CA GLY A 997 13.10 32.28 8.34
C GLY A 997 13.70 33.67 8.58
N GLU A 998 13.18 34.65 7.83
CA GLU A 998 13.73 36.01 7.72
C GLU A 998 12.92 37.06 8.51
N GLY A 999 11.97 36.67 9.37
CA GLY A 999 11.08 37.58 10.11
C GLY A 999 9.78 37.93 9.39
N LYS A 1000 9.39 37.15 8.39
CA LYS A 1000 8.18 37.36 7.57
C LYS A 1000 6.94 36.67 8.13
N TYR A 1001 7.13 35.64 8.97
CA TYR A 1001 6.06 34.89 9.59
C TYR A 1001 6.05 35.16 11.09
N LYS A 1002 4.85 35.31 11.67
CA LYS A 1002 4.70 35.58 13.10
C LYS A 1002 3.58 34.76 13.71
N ALA A 1003 3.68 34.50 15.01
CA ALA A 1003 2.59 34.00 15.83
C ALA A 1003 2.25 35.05 16.90
N GLU A 1004 0.97 35.42 17.03
CA GLU A 1004 0.52 36.43 17.99
C GLU A 1004 -0.44 35.81 19.01
N TRP A 1005 -0.21 36.05 20.31
CA TRP A 1005 -1.13 35.75 21.40
C TRP A 1005 -1.67 37.05 21.99
N THR A 1006 -2.99 37.18 22.07
CA THR A 1006 -3.72 38.35 22.56
C THR A 1006 -4.67 37.96 23.68
N THR A 1007 -4.74 38.80 24.73
CA THR A 1007 -5.65 38.57 25.85
C THR A 1007 -6.13 39.87 26.49
N GLN A 1008 -7.16 39.78 27.32
CA GLN A 1008 -7.73 40.90 28.06
C GLN A 1008 -7.27 40.85 29.52
N ILE A 1009 -6.57 41.89 29.97
CA ILE A 1009 -6.12 42.07 31.34
C ILE A 1009 -7.28 42.64 32.18
N PRO A 1010 -7.76 41.90 33.21
CA PRO A 1010 -8.95 42.30 33.97
C PRO A 1010 -8.72 43.50 34.90
N GLU A 1011 -7.51 43.63 35.44
CA GLU A 1011 -7.12 44.69 36.38
C GLU A 1011 -5.69 45.16 36.07
N ALA A 1012 -5.44 46.46 36.12
CA ALA A 1012 -4.11 47.00 35.91
C ALA A 1012 -3.15 46.55 37.04
N GLY A 1013 -1.90 46.25 36.70
CA GLY A 1013 -0.90 45.84 37.68
C GLY A 1013 0.38 45.27 37.07
N GLU A 1014 1.25 44.75 37.93
CA GLU A 1014 2.45 44.02 37.50
C GLU A 1014 2.10 42.56 37.16
N TYR A 1015 2.41 42.19 35.92
CA TYR A 1015 2.24 40.83 35.41
C TYR A 1015 3.61 40.29 34.99
N GLU A 1016 3.87 39.04 35.34
CA GLU A 1016 4.99 38.29 34.78
C GLU A 1016 4.49 37.47 33.60
N VAL A 1017 5.16 37.63 32.45
CA VAL A 1017 4.75 37.02 31.19
C VAL A 1017 5.67 35.84 30.90
N TYR A 1018 5.11 34.69 30.56
CA TYR A 1018 5.82 33.46 30.27
C TYR A 1018 5.45 32.94 28.89
N PHE A 1019 6.40 32.33 28.19
CA PHE A 1019 6.09 31.46 27.06
C PHE A 1019 6.31 30.00 27.48
N TYR A 1020 5.67 29.07 26.77
CA TYR A 1020 5.90 27.66 26.97
C TYR A 1020 7.06 27.17 26.08
N ASN A 1021 8.17 26.80 26.70
CA ASN A 1021 9.37 26.26 26.06
C ASN A 1021 9.21 24.75 25.84
N GLY A 1022 8.42 24.39 24.84
CA GLY A 1022 8.20 23.01 24.40
C GLY A 1022 9.37 22.44 23.59
N ASP A 1023 9.40 21.12 23.44
CA ASP A 1023 10.29 20.40 22.54
C ASP A 1023 9.52 19.29 21.82
N PHE A 1024 10.08 18.70 20.77
CA PHE A 1024 9.46 17.58 20.08
C PHE A 1024 10.53 16.59 19.57
N PHE A 1025 10.15 15.32 19.44
CA PHE A 1025 11.08 14.23 19.10
C PHE A 1025 10.36 13.26 18.19
N LYS A 1026 10.58 13.45 16.89
CA LYS A 1026 10.07 12.56 15.85
C LYS A 1026 11.24 11.78 15.28
N MET A 1027 11.27 10.47 15.52
CA MET A 1027 12.28 9.56 14.97
C MET A 1027 12.41 9.72 13.45
N GLY A 1028 13.64 9.99 12.97
CA GLY A 1028 13.94 10.17 11.55
C GLY A 1028 13.63 11.55 10.97
N MET A 1029 13.32 12.55 11.81
CA MET A 1029 13.31 13.96 11.40
C MET A 1029 14.64 14.66 11.74
N LEU A 1030 15.03 15.62 10.89
CA LEU A 1030 16.30 16.35 10.92
C LEU A 1030 16.19 17.74 11.61
N PHE A 1031 15.28 17.86 12.58
CA PHE A 1031 14.84 19.13 13.14
C PHE A 1031 14.90 19.14 14.67
N GLN A 1032 15.29 20.27 15.27
CA GLN A 1032 15.32 20.46 16.72
C GLN A 1032 14.82 21.86 17.10
N ALA A 1033 13.91 21.93 18.08
CA ALA A 1033 13.45 23.20 18.67
C ALA A 1033 14.49 23.78 19.64
N ARG A 1034 15.10 22.91 20.48
CA ARG A 1034 16.03 23.29 21.55
C ARG A 1034 17.49 22.95 21.20
N LYS A 1035 17.94 23.35 20.00
CA LYS A 1035 19.34 23.15 19.58
C LYS A 1035 20.26 24.14 20.31
N LYS A 1036 21.35 23.66 20.93
CA LYS A 1036 22.35 24.53 21.59
C LYS A 1036 22.92 25.57 20.61
N GLY A 1037 23.15 26.78 21.10
CA GLY A 1037 23.66 27.91 20.30
C GLY A 1037 22.64 28.56 19.36
N THR A 1038 21.35 28.20 19.48
CA THR A 1038 20.27 28.83 18.70
C THR A 1038 19.42 29.75 19.55
N CYS A 1039 18.76 30.73 18.92
CA CYS A 1039 17.90 31.69 19.61
C CYS A 1039 16.57 31.88 18.90
N ILE A 1040 15.58 32.38 19.64
CA ILE A 1040 14.24 32.79 19.16
C ILE A 1040 13.91 34.18 19.72
N TYR A 1041 13.01 34.89 19.04
CA TYR A 1041 12.72 36.30 19.32
C TYR A 1041 11.24 36.51 19.65
N TYR A 1042 10.96 36.97 20.88
CA TYR A 1042 9.64 37.37 21.34
C TYR A 1042 9.53 38.90 21.42
N THR A 1043 8.32 39.44 21.30
CA THR A 1043 8.01 40.85 21.58
C THR A 1043 6.79 40.94 22.48
N VAL A 1044 6.96 41.57 23.65
CA VAL A 1044 5.87 41.82 24.61
C VAL A 1044 5.42 43.28 24.52
N TYR A 1045 4.12 43.52 24.45
CA TYR A 1045 3.53 44.86 24.39
C TYR A 1045 2.94 45.26 25.75
N ASP A 1046 3.44 46.36 26.31
CA ASP A 1046 2.97 46.94 27.57
C ASP A 1046 2.55 48.42 27.40
N SER A 1047 2.28 49.09 28.53
CA SER A 1047 1.89 50.51 28.56
C SER A 1047 2.99 51.49 28.11
N SER A 1048 4.26 51.06 28.10
CA SER A 1048 5.43 51.86 27.75
C SER A 1048 5.92 51.64 26.30
N GLY A 1049 5.50 50.54 25.65
CA GLY A 1049 5.83 50.25 24.26
C GLY A 1049 5.96 48.75 23.98
N SER A 1050 6.77 48.41 22.98
CA SER A 1050 7.11 47.02 22.62
C SER A 1050 8.53 46.68 23.08
N HIS A 1051 8.68 45.57 23.78
CA HIS A 1051 9.96 45.06 24.28
C HIS A 1051 10.33 43.78 23.55
N GLU A 1052 11.45 43.77 22.81
CA GLU A 1052 11.96 42.56 22.14
C GLU A 1052 12.87 41.77 23.10
N ILE A 1053 12.66 40.46 23.17
CA ILE A 1053 13.38 39.53 24.04
C ILE A 1053 13.98 38.42 23.17
N ARG A 1054 15.29 38.25 23.28
CA ARG A 1054 16.02 37.12 22.69
C ARG A 1054 16.14 36.01 23.73
N VAL A 1055 15.69 34.81 23.38
CA VAL A 1055 15.75 33.62 24.25
C VAL A 1055 16.59 32.54 23.56
N GLU A 1056 17.36 31.79 24.34
CA GLU A 1056 18.09 30.60 23.88
C GLU A 1056 17.40 29.34 24.43
N PRO A 1057 16.52 28.68 23.65
CA PRO A 1057 15.62 27.64 24.17
C PRO A 1057 16.32 26.44 24.83
N ALA A 1058 17.57 26.17 24.44
CA ALA A 1058 18.38 25.07 24.95
C ALA A 1058 18.99 25.35 26.34
N GLU A 1059 19.19 26.61 26.70
CA GLU A 1059 19.74 27.02 27.99
C GLU A 1059 18.65 27.22 29.06
N GLU A 1060 17.40 27.37 28.63
CA GLU A 1060 16.23 27.47 29.49
C GLU A 1060 15.63 26.09 29.82
N SER A 1061 14.97 25.96 30.97
CA SER A 1061 14.24 24.73 31.33
C SER A 1061 13.05 24.49 30.40
N MET A 1062 12.65 23.23 30.22
CA MET A 1062 11.39 22.88 29.55
C MET A 1062 10.19 23.37 30.37
N GLY A 1063 9.13 23.81 29.68
CA GLY A 1063 7.91 24.32 30.31
C GLY A 1063 7.86 25.85 30.37
N TRP A 1064 7.23 26.42 31.41
CA TRP A 1064 7.02 27.87 31.50
C TRP A 1064 8.31 28.64 31.78
N VAL A 1065 8.73 29.50 30.83
CA VAL A 1065 9.92 30.35 30.93
C VAL A 1065 9.52 31.83 30.90
N SER A 1066 10.04 32.62 31.82
CA SER A 1066 9.68 34.04 31.96
C SER A 1066 10.31 34.89 30.85
N LEU A 1067 9.50 35.67 30.13
CA LEU A 1067 9.94 36.73 29.23
C LEU A 1067 10.27 38.02 29.98
N GLY A 1068 9.73 38.21 31.18
CA GLY A 1068 9.97 39.40 32.00
C GLY A 1068 8.73 39.84 32.79
N LYS A 1069 8.92 40.91 33.56
CA LYS A 1069 7.86 41.56 34.35
C LYS A 1069 7.47 42.86 33.68
N TYR A 1070 6.17 43.07 33.50
CA TYR A 1070 5.62 44.20 32.77
C TYR A 1070 4.43 44.77 33.51
N TYR A 1071 4.31 46.11 33.50
CA TYR A 1071 3.12 46.78 34.03
C TYR A 1071 2.08 46.87 32.92
N LEU A 1072 1.01 46.08 33.05
CA LEU A 1072 -0.07 45.98 32.07
C LEU A 1072 -1.29 46.76 32.56
N GLU A 1073 -1.81 47.62 31.69
CA GLU A 1073 -3.07 48.33 31.92
C GLU A 1073 -4.26 47.39 31.72
N LYS A 1074 -5.40 47.75 32.32
CA LYS A 1074 -6.66 47.05 32.05
C LYS A 1074 -7.03 47.20 30.57
N GLY A 1075 -7.16 46.09 29.86
CA GLY A 1075 -7.47 46.08 28.42
C GLY A 1075 -6.69 45.01 27.66
N GLU A 1076 -6.60 45.16 26.33
CA GLU A 1076 -5.91 44.20 25.47
C GLU A 1076 -4.38 44.29 25.61
N THR A 1077 -3.71 43.15 25.72
CA THR A 1077 -2.24 43.02 25.61
C THR A 1077 -1.89 41.96 24.57
N LYS A 1078 -0.65 42.00 24.07
CA LYS A 1078 -0.17 41.11 23.02
C LYS A 1078 1.27 40.64 23.25
N VAL A 1079 1.53 39.39 22.90
CA VAL A 1079 2.88 38.82 22.74
C VAL A 1079 3.02 38.29 21.31
N VAL A 1080 4.18 38.50 20.70
CA VAL A 1080 4.48 38.09 19.31
C VAL A 1080 5.75 37.27 19.27
N LEU A 1081 5.70 36.09 18.64
CA LEU A 1081 6.87 35.29 18.27
C LEU A 1081 7.19 35.53 16.79
N ASP A 1082 8.46 35.79 16.51
CA ASP A 1082 8.98 36.06 15.17
C ASP A 1082 9.77 34.85 14.63
N ASP A 1083 9.68 34.57 13.32
CA ASP A 1083 10.33 33.39 12.72
C ASP A 1083 11.85 33.53 12.49
N ARG A 1084 12.49 34.59 12.97
CA ARG A 1084 13.95 34.71 13.01
C ARG A 1084 14.59 33.69 13.97
N GLY A 1085 15.80 33.23 13.63
CA GLY A 1085 16.56 32.27 14.44
C GLY A 1085 18.09 32.51 14.37
N GLY A 1086 18.87 31.59 14.95
CA GLY A 1086 20.34 31.70 14.97
C GLY A 1086 20.97 31.43 13.61
N GLY A 1087 22.04 32.16 13.26
CA GLY A 1087 22.79 31.93 12.02
C GLY A 1087 23.42 30.54 12.00
N SER A 1088 23.11 29.74 10.98
CA SER A 1088 23.68 28.40 10.82
C SER A 1088 25.09 28.47 10.25
N GLU A 1089 26.12 28.21 11.05
CA GLU A 1089 27.37 27.68 10.48
C GLU A 1089 27.12 26.21 10.13
N GLU A 1090 27.17 25.89 8.83
CA GLU A 1090 27.13 24.53 8.32
C GLU A 1090 28.47 23.85 8.66
N VAL A 1091 28.52 23.09 9.76
CA VAL A 1091 29.67 22.23 10.06
C VAL A 1091 29.43 20.85 9.45
N ASP A 1092 30.20 20.54 8.41
CA ASP A 1092 30.26 19.25 7.72
C ASP A 1092 31.06 18.23 8.57
N GLU A 1093 30.45 17.64 9.60
CA GLU A 1093 31.09 16.54 10.34
C GLU A 1093 30.83 15.19 9.65
N LYS A 1094 31.87 14.68 8.97
CA LYS A 1094 31.92 13.28 8.50
C LYS A 1094 32.31 12.37 9.67
N SER A 1095 31.42 11.47 10.09
CA SER A 1095 31.77 10.36 10.98
C SER A 1095 32.45 9.21 10.22
N GLU A 1096 33.53 8.66 10.77
CA GLU A 1096 34.14 7.39 10.34
C GLU A 1096 33.10 6.25 10.47
N GLY A 1097 32.58 5.77 9.34
CA GLY A 1097 31.54 4.73 9.32
C GLY A 1097 30.64 4.73 8.08
N GLY A 1098 30.82 5.67 7.14
CA GLY A 1098 30.14 5.63 5.83
C GLY A 1098 28.65 5.99 5.86
N MET A 1099 28.05 6.24 7.03
CA MET A 1099 26.69 6.77 7.13
C MET A 1099 26.73 8.30 7.03
N ARG A 1100 26.19 8.84 5.94
CA ARG A 1100 26.08 10.28 5.70
C ARG A 1100 24.99 10.83 6.62
N MET A 1101 25.33 11.36 7.81
CA MET A 1101 24.33 12.09 8.62
C MET A 1101 23.90 13.34 7.84
N MET A 1102 22.61 13.42 7.51
CA MET A 1102 22.00 14.62 6.92
C MET A 1102 21.87 15.72 8.00
N GLN A 1103 21.92 17.00 7.60
CA GLN A 1103 22.10 18.18 8.47
C GLN A 1103 20.90 18.48 9.42
N ASN A 1104 21.18 18.92 10.66
CA ASN A 1104 20.20 19.32 11.68
C ASN A 1104 19.78 20.82 11.57
N LYS A 1105 18.55 21.12 11.10
CA LYS A 1105 18.00 22.50 11.00
C LYS A 1105 17.25 22.92 12.28
N GLN A 1106 17.36 24.20 12.67
CA GLN A 1106 16.59 24.78 13.80
C GLN A 1106 15.11 24.93 13.43
N MET A 1107 14.23 24.60 14.37
CA MET A 1107 12.78 24.86 14.30
C MET A 1107 12.33 25.86 15.36
N ILE A 1108 11.25 26.58 15.05
CA ILE A 1108 10.57 27.52 15.93
C ILE A 1108 9.20 26.94 16.27
N VAL A 1109 8.84 26.98 17.55
CA VAL A 1109 7.61 26.41 18.10
C VAL A 1109 6.73 27.52 18.65
N ALA A 1110 5.51 27.65 18.13
CA ALA A 1110 4.46 28.54 18.62
C ALA A 1110 3.42 27.71 19.37
N ASP A 1111 3.53 27.71 20.70
CA ASP A 1111 2.74 26.88 21.61
C ASP A 1111 1.77 27.75 22.44
N ALA A 1112 2.18 28.21 23.64
CA ALA A 1112 1.33 28.97 24.54
C ALA A 1112 2.06 30.12 25.27
N VAL A 1113 1.27 31.12 25.70
CA VAL A 1113 1.73 32.27 26.51
C VAL A 1113 0.86 32.40 27.77
N LYS A 1114 1.50 32.71 28.90
CA LYS A 1114 0.86 32.86 30.21
C LYS A 1114 1.19 34.22 30.84
N TRP A 1115 0.19 34.88 31.41
CA TRP A 1115 0.33 36.10 32.20
C TRP A 1115 -0.07 35.78 33.64
N VAL A 1116 0.84 35.99 34.59
CA VAL A 1116 0.61 35.75 36.01
C VAL A 1116 0.58 37.09 36.73
N ARG A 1117 -0.57 37.42 37.34
CA ARG A 1117 -0.66 38.62 38.18
C ARG A 1117 0.17 38.41 39.45
N ARG A 1118 1.11 39.30 39.72
CA ARG A 1118 1.81 39.30 41.01
C ARG A 1118 0.89 39.97 42.04
N GLY A 1119 0.38 39.19 42.99
CA GLY A 1119 -0.22 39.74 44.21
C GLY A 1119 0.82 40.56 44.97
N ARG A 1120 0.40 41.65 45.60
CA ARG A 1120 1.26 42.38 46.55
C ARG A 1120 1.61 41.54 47.77
#